data_AF-A0AA36ICS6-F1
#
_entry.id   AF-A0AA36ICS6-F1
#
_cell.length_a   1.000
_cell.length_b   1.000
_cell.length_c   1.000
_cell.angle_alpha   90.00
_cell.angle_beta   90.00
_cell.angle_gamma   90.00
#
_symmetry.space_group_name_H-M   'P 1'
#
loop_
_entity.id
_entity.type
_entity.pdbx_description
1 polymer ?
#
loop_
_entity_poly.entity_id
_entity_poly.type
_entity_poly.pdbx_seq_one_letter_code
_entity_poly.pdbx_strand_id
1 'polypeptide(L)'
;MAGMNLTGFPGMFDFVDAEPKRVENASSKPCLDSYKQMAREAMLRDGVHSGFLEDAHWVQLWRKHFEGSALLDPAVPFREPMQETFKGSNLRVLQWNLLAEGLVPEGFMMPLVSQAHVETSEKFLESLLKTGGREDLRTAAKLSSQGYRSFVWSRNEEGAVTWEEFARMACNMVLAMKGLPPEQKEERGLSLKHKYNPDLETKDSGQLTVNEKAVVGAEHRLLRVVWFVALTQPDVICFQELDNFAFVSEELAKLGYACSTAQAAPYVPLKGRQGESYREKLDSDWSFAPKWGIKKGKSTARFFLEKRGQKAQFNGKSWEIDDDGQAIFWRADRFELVGKPEFAVLPGDKDINDFVDGNTDDLGCTQSDQAAVRVLLQFKDLDERLRRQQFYVCTTHLSSGGDAEVHRIQQLSHLSRWARSGLPEIWSMDANTEIDFDDGDMSQGSRVPVPEDANALQSFMHNNDLRSVWETYYMSTRDIWHPPVSVWKMRGSASAQPKKVGEDMYQLIDHIFYEGRHLFRQGEQALRLREKKTDDPADRDWLALMPNELLPSDHLPILWDFHLNVQSPRWEPTVLVSAAERLFFQLKKLLPAPEDDTLAYIEGLFKPLHHGGLQSKSDAQLDAALDVFQVLQKISDEAVAVLSYEVTEYHSKIEAFRERVIKATGRHQSVSTYESSLVQALIFSAAALVATGQAGAQLFGDLRDKITLAAMRCVLRALTAAPKDRAVTAMSEGQLWALLAQLTSMLTSSCPHIVKAFDNNGSVAPLEMDALLAEISDQLTSKKTWNAPALCVLRCINWRQCATGTHVAAAVKLLMQAIESGKIPFLEQLLVNYSELNQEAHSMVHTNSVVTSVPSGSALNATKLLRGSTANHLPPDLMPLVHKQTFDQSAAIAALAALANSGNLDSGGGLALLLESLQRQIALVQQGDQIPERQARALHRPPAWVVASYVRRAVVCALEHMEPVEALVVSAQKLHVSEAAKKRAKVNPVEELIQALIDFPQDGPQSQVHTFGRILRLLVKVGERCGAALLLSPMVARNGTERILDVLRCLALLPQDDLQRWKTHLHINRFLDLLLHTKPNDPLGAALQKKIDEATKEDEFCQLLLLRPFIEVSNQKSYDLSRILGDIDKFDMVTKLSDHQIIMKKSKESAALSG
;
A
#
# COMPACT_ATOMS: atom_id res chain seq x y z
N MET A 1 -66.76 -51.60 4.64
CA MET A 1 -68.18 -51.18 4.65
C MET A 1 -68.21 -49.67 4.50
N ALA A 2 -69.16 -49.10 3.74
CA ALA A 2 -69.53 -47.66 3.60
C ALA A 2 -68.42 -46.57 3.55
N GLY A 3 -68.35 -45.62 2.60
CA GLY A 3 -69.04 -45.50 1.30
C GLY A 3 -69.67 -44.11 1.00
N MET A 4 -68.92 -43.22 0.33
CA MET A 4 -69.32 -41.99 -0.44
C MET A 4 -68.01 -41.44 -1.06
N ASN A 5 -67.79 -41.18 -2.37
CA ASN A 5 -68.63 -40.96 -3.58
C ASN A 5 -69.31 -39.57 -3.58
N LEU A 6 -69.30 -38.71 -4.63
CA LEU A 6 -68.92 -38.75 -6.08
C LEU A 6 -68.17 -37.40 -6.47
N THR A 7 -67.83 -36.93 -7.70
CA THR A 7 -67.95 -37.32 -9.14
C THR A 7 -67.00 -36.46 -10.04
N GLY A 8 -66.59 -36.95 -11.23
CA GLY A 8 -66.26 -36.14 -12.43
C GLY A 8 -64.78 -35.73 -12.66
N PHE A 9 -64.24 -35.63 -13.89
CA PHE A 9 -64.71 -35.94 -15.27
C PHE A 9 -63.50 -36.46 -16.14
N PRO A 10 -63.67 -37.04 -17.35
CA PRO A 10 -62.65 -37.89 -18.01
C PRO A 10 -62.07 -37.38 -19.37
N GLY A 11 -61.07 -38.11 -19.91
CA GLY A 11 -60.50 -37.96 -21.27
C GLY A 11 -59.30 -36.99 -21.31
N MET A 12 -58.10 -37.28 -21.83
CA MET A 12 -57.63 -38.18 -22.91
C MET A 12 -58.04 -37.76 -24.32
N PHE A 13 -57.19 -36.95 -24.97
CA PHE A 13 -57.05 -36.81 -26.43
C PHE A 13 -55.62 -36.34 -26.78
N ASP A 14 -55.27 -36.42 -28.06
CA ASP A 14 -53.90 -36.44 -28.58
C ASP A 14 -53.09 -35.14 -28.42
N PHE A 15 -51.76 -35.28 -28.33
CA PHE A 15 -50.82 -34.19 -28.59
C PHE A 15 -50.14 -34.39 -29.96
N VAL A 16 -50.59 -33.61 -30.94
CA VAL A 16 -49.91 -33.39 -32.22
C VAL A 16 -48.81 -32.33 -32.04
N ASP A 17 -47.85 -32.30 -32.96
CA ASP A 17 -46.67 -31.43 -32.98
C ASP A 17 -46.89 -30.01 -32.42
N ALA A 18 -46.28 -29.75 -31.27
CA ALA A 18 -46.13 -28.42 -30.70
C ALA A 18 -44.70 -27.93 -30.97
N GLU A 19 -44.55 -26.91 -31.81
CA GLU A 19 -43.27 -26.23 -32.00
C GLU A 19 -42.72 -25.73 -30.65
N PRO A 20 -41.39 -25.75 -30.44
CA PRO A 20 -40.78 -25.24 -29.21
C PRO A 20 -41.00 -23.73 -29.11
N LYS A 21 -42.03 -23.33 -28.35
CA LYS A 21 -42.30 -21.93 -28.00
C LYS A 21 -41.01 -21.28 -27.49
N ARG A 22 -40.58 -20.21 -28.15
CA ARG A 22 -39.50 -19.35 -27.64
C ARG A 22 -39.86 -18.90 -26.22
N VAL A 23 -39.00 -19.27 -25.26
CA VAL A 23 -39.06 -18.73 -23.90
C VAL A 23 -38.48 -17.33 -23.93
N GLU A 24 -39.32 -16.34 -24.19
CA GLU A 24 -38.93 -14.93 -24.13
C GLU A 24 -38.75 -14.50 -22.66
N ASN A 25 -37.65 -13.79 -22.39
CA ASN A 25 -37.32 -13.14 -21.11
C ASN A 25 -36.99 -14.03 -19.90
N ALA A 26 -36.10 -15.01 -20.06
CA ALA A 26 -35.36 -15.62 -18.95
C ALA A 26 -34.19 -14.71 -18.44
N SER A 27 -34.46 -13.41 -18.19
CA SER A 27 -33.42 -12.41 -17.91
C SER A 27 -33.26 -11.99 -16.44
N SER A 28 -33.99 -12.63 -15.52
CA SER A 28 -33.79 -12.44 -14.08
C SER A 28 -32.49 -13.13 -13.63
N LYS A 29 -31.49 -12.36 -13.18
CA LYS A 29 -30.32 -12.92 -12.48
C LYS A 29 -30.81 -13.80 -11.30
N PRO A 30 -30.18 -14.96 -11.04
CA PRO A 30 -30.55 -15.79 -9.90
C PRO A 30 -30.38 -14.98 -8.60
N CYS A 31 -31.39 -15.06 -7.72
CA CYS A 31 -31.37 -14.38 -6.42
C CYS A 31 -30.30 -15.01 -5.52
N LEU A 32 -29.73 -14.22 -4.60
CA LEU A 32 -28.79 -14.69 -3.57
C LEU A 32 -29.33 -15.89 -2.77
N ASP A 33 -30.61 -15.82 -2.38
CA ASP A 33 -31.30 -16.91 -1.68
C ASP A 33 -31.43 -18.20 -2.52
N SER A 34 -31.34 -18.12 -3.85
CA SER A 34 -31.47 -19.29 -4.75
C SER A 34 -30.31 -20.27 -4.55
N TYR A 35 -29.06 -19.80 -4.61
CA TYR A 35 -27.91 -20.69 -4.41
C TYR A 35 -27.82 -21.20 -2.97
N LYS A 36 -28.24 -20.39 -1.99
CA LYS A 36 -28.38 -20.79 -0.58
C LYS A 36 -29.40 -21.92 -0.39
N GLN A 37 -30.56 -21.80 -1.04
CA GLN A 37 -31.61 -22.84 -1.01
C GLN A 37 -31.15 -24.10 -1.75
N MET A 38 -30.60 -23.98 -2.96
CA MET A 38 -30.09 -25.12 -3.74
C MET A 38 -29.01 -25.89 -2.98
N ALA A 39 -28.08 -25.19 -2.31
CA ALA A 39 -27.09 -25.81 -1.44
C ALA A 39 -27.73 -26.59 -0.29
N ARG A 40 -28.74 -26.03 0.40
CA ARG A 40 -29.46 -26.69 1.49
C ARG A 40 -30.26 -27.91 1.03
N GLU A 41 -30.92 -27.82 -0.13
CA GLU A 41 -31.63 -28.95 -0.73
C GLU A 41 -30.66 -30.07 -1.11
N ALA A 42 -29.49 -29.74 -1.67
CA ALA A 42 -28.44 -30.71 -1.97
C ALA A 42 -27.83 -31.34 -0.70
N MET A 43 -27.57 -30.53 0.35
CA MET A 43 -27.14 -31.03 1.67
C MET A 43 -28.17 -31.97 2.30
N LEU A 44 -29.46 -31.64 2.21
CA LEU A 44 -30.54 -32.49 2.73
C LEU A 44 -30.66 -33.80 1.92
N ARG A 45 -30.48 -33.78 0.60
CA ARG A 45 -30.37 -35.00 -0.24
C ARG A 45 -29.17 -35.87 0.13
N ASP A 46 -28.04 -35.25 0.44
CA ASP A 46 -26.82 -35.93 0.91
C ASP A 46 -26.85 -36.25 2.41
N GLY A 47 -27.98 -36.01 3.09
CA GLY A 47 -28.28 -36.51 4.42
C GLY A 47 -27.83 -35.63 5.58
N VAL A 48 -27.60 -34.32 5.38
CA VAL A 48 -27.44 -33.36 6.49
C VAL A 48 -28.75 -33.22 7.28
N HIS A 49 -28.66 -33.28 8.60
CA HIS A 49 -29.81 -33.07 9.47
C HIS A 49 -30.34 -31.63 9.38
N SER A 50 -31.65 -31.49 9.20
CA SER A 50 -32.32 -30.21 8.88
C SER A 50 -31.99 -29.05 9.83
N GLY A 51 -31.81 -29.28 11.14
CA GLY A 51 -31.44 -28.24 12.11
C GLY A 51 -30.08 -27.58 11.83
N PHE A 52 -29.16 -28.27 11.14
CA PHE A 52 -27.87 -27.68 10.72
C PHE A 52 -27.96 -26.89 9.41
N LEU A 53 -29.15 -26.79 8.81
CA LEU A 53 -29.45 -25.98 7.64
C LEU A 53 -30.21 -24.69 8.00
N GLU A 54 -30.35 -24.36 9.28
CA GLU A 54 -31.03 -23.14 9.73
C GLU A 54 -30.15 -21.88 9.61
N ASP A 55 -30.79 -20.71 9.42
CA ASP A 55 -30.09 -19.42 9.34
C ASP A 55 -29.39 -19.07 10.65
N ALA A 56 -30.03 -19.30 11.81
CA ALA A 56 -29.45 -19.00 13.12
C ALA A 56 -28.16 -19.79 13.38
N HIS A 57 -28.14 -21.07 12.96
CA HIS A 57 -26.99 -21.95 13.05
C HIS A 57 -25.83 -21.49 12.15
N TRP A 58 -26.14 -21.09 10.91
CA TRP A 58 -25.13 -20.56 9.98
C TRP A 58 -24.57 -19.21 10.45
N VAL A 59 -25.39 -18.32 11.05
CA VAL A 59 -24.90 -17.09 11.70
C VAL A 59 -24.01 -17.41 12.91
N GLN A 60 -24.34 -18.43 13.71
CA GLN A 60 -23.51 -18.85 14.83
C GLN A 60 -22.13 -19.34 14.36
N LEU A 61 -22.08 -20.18 13.31
CA LEU A 61 -20.81 -20.65 12.74
C LEU A 61 -19.98 -19.52 12.14
N TRP A 62 -20.61 -18.60 11.39
CA TRP A 62 -19.92 -17.44 10.81
C TRP A 62 -19.20 -16.61 11.88
N ARG A 63 -19.86 -16.37 13.01
CA ARG A 63 -19.30 -15.66 14.18
C ARG A 63 -18.12 -16.36 14.87
N LYS A 64 -17.88 -17.66 14.62
CA LYS A 64 -16.71 -18.39 15.15
C LYS A 64 -15.45 -18.17 14.34
N HIS A 65 -15.59 -17.78 13.07
CA HIS A 65 -14.50 -17.60 12.10
C HIS A 65 -14.21 -16.13 11.76
N PHE A 66 -15.22 -15.26 11.83
CA PHE A 66 -15.13 -13.88 11.36
C PHE A 66 -15.52 -12.87 12.44
N GLU A 67 -14.68 -11.86 12.65
CA GLU A 67 -14.82 -10.90 13.76
C GLU A 67 -15.42 -9.57 13.31
N GLY A 68 -16.34 -9.03 14.11
CA GLY A 68 -16.78 -7.63 14.03
C GLY A 68 -17.44 -7.19 12.71
N SER A 69 -17.69 -8.11 11.77
CA SER A 69 -18.28 -7.78 10.47
C SER A 69 -19.67 -7.18 10.64
N ALA A 70 -19.93 -6.05 9.98
CA ALA A 70 -21.22 -5.35 10.01
C ALA A 70 -22.40 -6.20 9.49
N LEU A 71 -22.11 -7.32 8.80
CA LEU A 71 -23.06 -8.36 8.39
C LEU A 71 -23.80 -9.07 9.55
N LEU A 72 -23.53 -8.72 10.82
CA LEU A 72 -23.83 -9.56 11.98
C LEU A 72 -24.73 -8.93 13.06
N ASP A 73 -25.50 -7.88 12.73
CA ASP A 73 -26.73 -7.63 13.48
C ASP A 73 -27.66 -8.85 13.27
N PRO A 74 -28.08 -9.59 14.32
CA PRO A 74 -28.97 -10.74 14.16
C PRO A 74 -30.36 -10.38 13.61
N ALA A 75 -30.73 -9.09 13.53
CA ALA A 75 -31.93 -8.62 12.84
C ALA A 75 -31.75 -8.49 11.31
N VAL A 76 -30.51 -8.49 10.80
CA VAL A 76 -30.20 -8.43 9.36
C VAL A 76 -29.94 -9.85 8.83
N PRO A 77 -30.86 -10.46 8.08
CA PRO A 77 -30.64 -11.77 7.47
C PRO A 77 -29.67 -11.68 6.28
N PHE A 78 -29.13 -12.83 5.83
CA PHE A 78 -28.28 -13.00 4.63
C PHE A 78 -28.96 -12.65 3.27
N ARG A 79 -29.91 -11.71 3.23
CA ARG A 79 -30.73 -11.37 2.06
C ARG A 79 -30.21 -10.18 1.27
N GLU A 80 -29.63 -9.20 1.94
CA GLU A 80 -29.02 -8.05 1.27
C GLU A 80 -27.56 -8.36 0.96
N PRO A 81 -27.10 -8.21 -0.30
CA PRO A 81 -25.68 -8.26 -0.60
C PRO A 81 -24.96 -7.06 0.03
N MET A 82 -23.62 -7.05 0.03
CA MET A 82 -22.81 -5.91 0.48
C MET A 82 -22.90 -4.70 -0.48
N GLN A 83 -24.09 -4.13 -0.66
CA GLN A 83 -24.39 -2.99 -1.53
C GLN A 83 -24.23 -1.63 -0.84
N GLU A 84 -23.98 -1.58 0.47
CA GLU A 84 -23.80 -0.33 1.24
C GLU A 84 -22.59 0.50 0.76
N THR A 85 -22.84 1.32 -0.24
CA THR A 85 -21.90 2.29 -0.80
C THR A 85 -20.58 1.66 -1.31
N PHE A 86 -20.69 0.79 -2.32
CA PHE A 86 -19.60 0.56 -3.28
C PHE A 86 -19.28 1.88 -4.01
N LYS A 87 -18.53 2.75 -3.34
CA LYS A 87 -17.91 3.94 -3.92
C LYS A 87 -16.94 3.44 -4.99
N GLY A 88 -16.92 4.06 -6.17
CA GLY A 88 -16.07 3.64 -7.30
C GLY A 88 -14.56 3.66 -7.03
N SER A 89 -14.15 4.11 -5.84
CA SER A 89 -12.79 4.06 -5.29
C SER A 89 -12.34 2.69 -4.78
N ASN A 90 -13.18 1.64 -4.72
CA ASN A 90 -12.80 0.38 -4.07
C ASN A 90 -12.71 -0.80 -5.06
N LEU A 91 -11.75 -1.70 -4.82
CA LEU A 91 -11.52 -2.95 -5.55
C LEU A 91 -11.49 -4.13 -4.56
N ARG A 92 -12.51 -4.98 -4.58
CA ARG A 92 -12.65 -6.15 -3.71
C ARG A 92 -12.02 -7.39 -4.32
N VAL A 93 -11.05 -7.99 -3.63
CA VAL A 93 -10.42 -9.25 -4.04
C VAL A 93 -10.79 -10.35 -3.07
N LEU A 94 -11.25 -11.48 -3.61
CA LEU A 94 -11.42 -12.75 -2.90
C LEU A 94 -10.26 -13.68 -3.26
N GLN A 95 -9.48 -14.12 -2.28
CA GLN A 95 -8.68 -15.35 -2.38
C GLN A 95 -9.42 -16.47 -1.64
N TRP A 96 -9.40 -17.69 -2.18
CA TRP A 96 -9.84 -18.87 -1.43
C TRP A 96 -9.22 -20.15 -2.00
N ASN A 97 -8.47 -20.89 -1.19
CA ASN A 97 -8.16 -22.28 -1.51
C ASN A 97 -9.40 -23.16 -1.26
N LEU A 98 -9.75 -24.01 -2.23
CA LEU A 98 -10.96 -24.83 -2.23
C LEU A 98 -10.60 -26.32 -2.07
N LEU A 99 -10.99 -26.94 -0.95
CA LEU A 99 -10.79 -28.38 -0.70
C LEU A 99 -11.15 -29.24 -1.92
N ALA A 100 -10.14 -29.80 -2.60
CA ALA A 100 -10.32 -30.52 -3.85
C ALA A 100 -11.07 -31.86 -3.68
N GLU A 101 -11.89 -32.17 -4.68
CA GLU A 101 -12.61 -33.44 -4.81
C GLU A 101 -11.63 -34.63 -4.84
N GLY A 102 -11.62 -35.38 -3.73
CA GLY A 102 -10.72 -36.51 -3.48
C GLY A 102 -9.70 -36.26 -2.36
N LEU A 103 -9.49 -35.02 -1.90
CA LEU A 103 -8.75 -34.79 -0.65
C LEU A 103 -9.60 -35.08 0.59
N VAL A 104 -10.92 -35.19 0.42
CA VAL A 104 -11.87 -35.48 1.50
C VAL A 104 -11.48 -36.71 2.33
N PRO A 105 -11.19 -37.90 1.74
CA PRO A 105 -10.83 -39.09 2.52
C PRO A 105 -9.38 -39.09 3.04
N GLU A 106 -8.68 -37.95 2.96
CA GLU A 106 -7.57 -37.69 3.87
C GLU A 106 -8.04 -37.46 5.33
N GLY A 107 -9.34 -37.59 5.59
CA GLY A 107 -9.90 -37.95 6.90
C GLY A 107 -9.95 -36.81 7.90
N PHE A 108 -10.32 -35.61 7.46
CA PHE A 108 -10.45 -34.42 8.31
C PHE A 108 -11.45 -34.62 9.48
N MET A 109 -11.18 -33.98 10.62
CA MET A 109 -12.10 -33.99 11.76
C MET A 109 -13.25 -33.00 11.53
N MET A 110 -14.37 -33.53 11.00
CA MET A 110 -15.59 -32.76 10.74
C MET A 110 -16.64 -32.99 11.86
N PRO A 111 -17.50 -32.00 12.17
CA PRO A 111 -18.64 -32.20 13.07
C PRO A 111 -19.66 -33.22 12.53
N LEU A 112 -20.39 -33.93 13.39
CA LEU A 112 -21.33 -34.98 12.95
C LEU A 112 -22.70 -34.39 12.60
N VAL A 113 -22.82 -33.88 11.37
CA VAL A 113 -24.00 -33.17 10.87
C VAL A 113 -25.01 -34.07 10.15
N SER A 114 -24.63 -35.29 9.77
CA SER A 114 -25.54 -36.18 9.03
C SER A 114 -26.68 -36.74 9.90
N GLN A 115 -27.90 -36.75 9.35
CA GLN A 115 -29.12 -37.27 9.96
C GLN A 115 -28.94 -38.69 10.52
N ALA A 116 -28.20 -39.56 9.82
CA ALA A 116 -27.89 -40.90 10.30
C ALA A 116 -27.11 -40.90 11.63
N HIS A 117 -26.15 -39.98 11.80
CA HIS A 117 -25.38 -39.85 13.05
C HIS A 117 -26.19 -39.17 14.16
N VAL A 118 -27.02 -38.17 13.82
CA VAL A 118 -27.94 -37.51 14.75
C VAL A 118 -28.95 -38.52 15.30
N GLU A 119 -29.73 -39.17 14.43
CA GLU A 119 -30.75 -40.14 14.82
C GLU A 119 -30.15 -41.34 15.59
N THR A 120 -28.95 -41.80 15.22
CA THR A 120 -28.28 -42.90 15.94
C THR A 120 -27.87 -42.46 17.35
N SER A 121 -27.37 -41.23 17.49
CA SER A 121 -27.04 -40.65 18.80
C SER A 121 -28.30 -40.49 19.66
N GLU A 122 -29.37 -39.90 19.12
CA GLU A 122 -30.65 -39.72 19.81
C GLU A 122 -31.24 -41.05 20.28
N LYS A 123 -31.36 -42.05 19.39
CA LYS A 123 -31.89 -43.39 19.72
C LYS A 123 -31.05 -44.10 20.78
N PHE A 124 -29.72 -43.94 20.74
CA PHE A 124 -28.81 -44.52 21.73
C PHE A 124 -28.96 -43.83 23.09
N LEU A 125 -29.02 -42.49 23.12
CA LEU A 125 -29.19 -41.70 24.34
C LEU A 125 -30.57 -41.95 24.98
N GLU A 126 -31.64 -42.05 24.17
CA GLU A 126 -32.96 -42.51 24.62
C GLU A 126 -32.92 -43.90 25.28
N SER A 127 -32.20 -44.85 24.69
CA SER A 127 -32.03 -46.21 25.23
C SER A 127 -31.35 -46.19 26.60
N LEU A 128 -30.33 -45.34 26.76
CA LEU A 128 -29.60 -45.18 28.02
C LEU A 128 -30.40 -44.45 29.11
N LEU A 129 -31.22 -43.46 28.75
CA LEU A 129 -32.15 -42.84 29.68
C LEU A 129 -33.18 -43.86 30.21
N LYS A 130 -33.66 -44.76 29.35
CA LYS A 130 -34.61 -45.83 29.70
C LYS A 130 -33.99 -46.93 30.57
N THR A 131 -32.69 -47.19 30.45
CA THR A 131 -31.94 -48.18 31.25
C THR A 131 -31.30 -47.61 32.52
N GLY A 132 -31.56 -46.34 32.85
CA GLY A 132 -31.09 -45.71 34.09
C GLY A 132 -29.59 -45.37 34.09
N GLY A 133 -29.01 -45.13 32.91
CA GLY A 133 -27.57 -45.05 32.66
C GLY A 133 -26.74 -44.11 33.57
N ARG A 134 -25.42 -44.30 33.49
CA ARG A 134 -24.38 -43.58 34.25
C ARG A 134 -24.45 -42.05 34.08
N GLU A 135 -23.84 -41.30 35.00
CA GLU A 135 -23.91 -39.83 35.06
C GLU A 135 -23.23 -39.12 33.87
N ASP A 136 -22.13 -39.68 33.37
CA ASP A 136 -21.49 -39.25 32.13
C ASP A 136 -22.43 -39.42 30.92
N LEU A 137 -23.14 -40.54 30.82
CA LEU A 137 -24.10 -40.81 29.75
C LEU A 137 -25.32 -39.87 29.80
N ARG A 138 -25.76 -39.47 31.01
CA ARG A 138 -26.77 -38.41 31.19
C ARG A 138 -26.26 -37.04 30.77
N THR A 139 -24.95 -36.79 30.96
CA THR A 139 -24.29 -35.56 30.51
C THR A 139 -24.22 -35.51 28.98
N ALA A 140 -23.88 -36.62 28.32
CA ALA A 140 -23.96 -36.75 26.86
C ALA A 140 -25.38 -36.49 26.34
N ALA A 141 -26.41 -37.09 26.97
CA ALA A 141 -27.81 -36.88 26.60
C ALA A 141 -28.23 -35.41 26.72
N LYS A 142 -27.84 -34.75 27.83
CA LYS A 142 -28.08 -33.33 28.05
C LYS A 142 -27.39 -32.47 26.98
N LEU A 143 -26.10 -32.68 26.73
CA LEU A 143 -25.34 -31.93 25.72
C LEU A 143 -25.94 -32.15 24.31
N SER A 144 -26.34 -33.37 23.96
CA SER A 144 -27.02 -33.65 22.68
C SER A 144 -28.31 -32.85 22.54
N SER A 145 -29.15 -32.82 23.59
CA SER A 145 -30.36 -31.98 23.63
C SER A 145 -30.10 -30.47 23.63
N GLN A 146 -28.85 -30.05 23.86
CA GLN A 146 -28.37 -28.66 23.75
C GLN A 146 -27.68 -28.37 22.41
N GLY A 147 -27.80 -29.26 21.42
CA GLY A 147 -27.25 -29.07 20.07
C GLY A 147 -25.77 -29.42 19.90
N TYR A 148 -25.14 -30.07 20.88
CA TYR A 148 -23.75 -30.54 20.74
C TYR A 148 -23.70 -31.71 19.75
N ARG A 149 -23.39 -31.38 18.50
CA ARG A 149 -23.44 -32.24 17.31
C ARG A 149 -22.29 -33.24 17.13
N SER A 150 -21.55 -33.57 18.21
CA SER A 150 -20.26 -34.25 18.06
C SER A 150 -19.92 -35.14 19.26
N PHE A 151 -20.50 -36.35 19.29
CA PHE A 151 -20.11 -37.44 20.19
C PHE A 151 -19.52 -38.58 19.37
N VAL A 152 -18.38 -39.12 19.80
CA VAL A 152 -17.72 -40.25 19.14
C VAL A 152 -17.77 -41.46 20.06
N TRP A 153 -18.16 -42.60 19.50
CA TRP A 153 -18.26 -43.87 20.21
C TRP A 153 -16.94 -44.63 20.06
N SER A 154 -16.24 -44.84 21.17
CA SER A 154 -15.02 -45.64 21.24
C SER A 154 -15.30 -46.99 21.89
N ARG A 155 -14.45 -47.98 21.67
CA ARG A 155 -14.41 -49.18 22.53
C ARG A 155 -13.24 -49.06 23.50
N ASN A 156 -13.44 -49.45 24.75
CA ASN A 156 -12.35 -49.63 25.70
C ASN A 156 -11.62 -50.97 25.45
N GLU A 157 -10.54 -51.22 26.21
CA GLU A 157 -9.73 -52.45 26.11
C GLU A 157 -10.53 -53.73 26.44
N GLU A 158 -11.65 -53.60 27.16
CA GLU A 158 -12.59 -54.69 27.49
C GLU A 158 -13.63 -54.92 26.37
N GLY A 159 -13.56 -54.16 25.27
CA GLY A 159 -14.49 -54.20 24.14
C GLY A 159 -15.84 -53.49 24.37
N ALA A 160 -16.06 -52.91 25.56
CA ALA A 160 -17.27 -52.18 25.91
C ALA A 160 -17.31 -50.81 25.22
N VAL A 161 -18.49 -50.40 24.77
CA VAL A 161 -18.67 -49.11 24.08
C VAL A 161 -18.74 -47.96 25.09
N THR A 162 -17.82 -47.02 24.95
CA THR A 162 -17.72 -45.75 25.67
C THR A 162 -18.00 -44.57 24.73
N TRP A 163 -18.20 -43.39 25.30
CA TRP A 163 -18.38 -42.16 24.54
C TRP A 163 -17.28 -41.16 24.89
N GLU A 164 -16.83 -40.43 23.88
CA GLU A 164 -15.97 -39.25 24.04
C GLU A 164 -16.69 -38.05 23.39
N GLU A 165 -16.68 -36.90 24.06
CA GLU A 165 -16.99 -35.64 23.37
C GLU A 165 -15.97 -35.47 22.25
N PHE A 166 -16.38 -35.06 21.06
CA PHE A 166 -15.45 -34.82 19.95
C PHE A 166 -14.36 -33.80 20.31
N ALA A 167 -14.69 -32.76 21.10
CA ALA A 167 -13.70 -31.82 21.63
C ALA A 167 -12.68 -32.47 22.58
N ARG A 168 -13.11 -33.51 23.32
CA ARG A 168 -12.24 -34.31 24.20
C ARG A 168 -11.42 -35.31 23.40
N MET A 169 -11.99 -35.95 22.37
CA MET A 169 -11.24 -36.82 21.44
C MET A 169 -10.19 -36.02 20.65
N ALA A 170 -10.57 -34.84 20.14
CA ALA A 170 -9.68 -33.85 19.55
C ALA A 170 -8.53 -33.50 20.50
N CYS A 171 -8.85 -33.04 21.71
CA CYS A 171 -7.85 -32.70 22.73
C CYS A 171 -6.96 -33.91 23.08
N ASN A 172 -7.53 -35.12 23.22
CA ASN A 172 -6.79 -36.36 23.43
C ASN A 172 -5.82 -36.67 22.28
N MET A 173 -6.19 -36.39 21.02
CA MET A 173 -5.33 -36.58 19.85
C MET A 173 -4.23 -35.52 19.78
N VAL A 174 -4.56 -34.24 20.00
CA VAL A 174 -3.60 -33.12 20.04
C VAL A 174 -2.58 -33.32 21.16
N LEU A 175 -3.03 -33.62 22.39
CA LEU A 175 -2.16 -33.91 23.54
C LEU A 175 -1.32 -35.19 23.34
N ALA A 176 -1.81 -36.15 22.55
CA ALA A 176 -1.05 -37.35 22.21
C ALA A 176 0.03 -37.12 21.14
N MET A 177 0.05 -35.96 20.48
CA MET A 177 0.92 -35.65 19.33
C MET A 177 1.80 -34.40 19.52
N LYS A 178 1.39 -33.47 20.40
CA LYS A 178 2.14 -32.25 20.73
C LYS A 178 3.48 -32.60 21.37
N GLY A 179 4.57 -32.00 20.87
CA GLY A 179 5.93 -32.23 21.37
C GLY A 179 6.56 -33.56 20.95
N LEU A 180 5.89 -34.39 20.13
CA LEU A 180 6.51 -35.56 19.52
C LEU A 180 7.30 -35.16 18.26
N PRO A 181 8.53 -35.68 18.06
CA PRO A 181 9.28 -35.49 16.83
C PRO A 181 8.63 -36.23 15.64
N PRO A 182 8.95 -35.85 14.38
CA PRO A 182 8.20 -36.29 13.19
C PRO A 182 8.12 -37.81 12.97
N GLU A 183 9.12 -38.57 13.41
CA GLU A 183 9.13 -40.04 13.35
C GLU A 183 8.19 -40.67 14.40
N GLN A 184 8.12 -40.10 15.61
CA GLN A 184 7.19 -40.57 16.65
C GLN A 184 5.75 -40.15 16.34
N LYS A 185 5.54 -38.99 15.70
CA LYS A 185 4.24 -38.59 15.14
C LYS A 185 3.68 -39.63 14.17
N GLU A 186 4.52 -40.33 13.39
CA GLU A 186 4.06 -41.36 12.45
C GLU A 186 3.50 -42.60 13.14
N GLU A 187 4.28 -43.20 14.05
CA GLU A 187 3.86 -44.35 14.86
C GLU A 187 2.63 -44.00 15.71
N ARG A 188 2.63 -42.82 16.33
CA ARG A 188 1.53 -42.38 17.18
C ARG A 188 0.26 -42.08 16.39
N GLY A 189 0.37 -41.50 15.20
CA GLY A 189 -0.74 -41.32 14.28
C GLY A 189 -1.37 -42.65 13.83
N LEU A 190 -0.54 -43.68 13.57
CA LEU A 190 -1.01 -45.04 13.29
C LEU A 190 -1.69 -45.68 14.52
N SER A 191 -1.14 -45.49 15.73
CA SER A 191 -1.76 -45.94 16.99
C SER A 191 -3.15 -45.30 17.20
N LEU A 192 -3.28 -43.99 16.95
CA LEU A 192 -4.57 -43.27 17.01
C LEU A 192 -5.53 -43.73 15.90
N LYS A 193 -5.02 -44.06 14.70
CA LYS A 193 -5.80 -44.66 13.61
C LYS A 193 -6.42 -45.99 14.02
N HIS A 194 -5.62 -46.91 14.56
CA HIS A 194 -6.10 -48.20 15.06
C HIS A 194 -7.04 -48.06 16.28
N LYS A 195 -6.81 -47.12 17.21
CA LYS A 195 -7.70 -46.90 18.36
C LYS A 195 -9.12 -46.50 17.93
N TYR A 196 -9.24 -45.55 16.99
CA TYR A 196 -10.52 -44.90 16.67
C TYR A 196 -11.17 -45.41 15.37
N ASN A 197 -10.43 -46.07 14.47
CA ASN A 197 -10.96 -46.64 13.23
C ASN A 197 -10.38 -48.06 12.99
N PRO A 198 -10.56 -49.02 13.92
CA PRO A 198 -10.01 -50.37 13.78
C PRO A 198 -10.53 -51.09 12.53
N ASP A 199 -11.78 -50.84 12.15
CA ASP A 199 -12.51 -51.58 11.11
C ASP A 199 -12.30 -51.03 9.67
N LEU A 200 -11.36 -50.10 9.44
CA LEU A 200 -11.02 -49.59 8.09
C LEU A 200 -10.16 -50.57 7.26
N GLU A 201 -10.52 -51.86 7.27
CA GLU A 201 -9.91 -52.89 6.44
C GLU A 201 -10.47 -52.88 5.01
N THR A 202 -10.03 -51.92 4.18
CA THR A 202 -9.69 -52.09 2.74
C THR A 202 -9.43 -50.72 2.10
N LYS A 203 -8.57 -50.68 1.07
CA LYS A 203 -8.30 -49.47 0.27
C LYS A 203 -9.32 -49.24 -0.85
N ASP A 204 -10.24 -50.18 -1.04
CA ASP A 204 -11.03 -50.32 -2.26
C ASP A 204 -12.45 -49.73 -2.16
N SER A 205 -12.87 -49.24 -0.98
CA SER A 205 -14.21 -48.66 -0.81
C SER A 205 -14.36 -47.33 -1.56
N GLY A 206 -13.34 -46.47 -1.54
CA GLY A 206 -13.32 -45.16 -2.23
C GLY A 206 -14.47 -44.21 -1.88
N GLN A 207 -15.22 -44.51 -0.81
CA GLN A 207 -16.48 -43.87 -0.49
C GLN A 207 -16.31 -42.93 0.69
N LEU A 208 -16.81 -41.70 0.52
CA LEU A 208 -17.02 -40.78 1.62
C LEU A 208 -17.93 -41.46 2.66
N THR A 209 -17.58 -41.36 3.94
CA THR A 209 -18.52 -41.72 5.00
C THR A 209 -19.80 -40.91 4.88
N VAL A 210 -20.90 -41.39 5.46
CA VAL A 210 -22.19 -40.68 5.46
C VAL A 210 -22.05 -39.24 5.99
N ASN A 211 -21.10 -38.99 6.90
CA ASN A 211 -20.85 -37.65 7.40
C ASN A 211 -19.96 -36.81 6.47
N GLU A 212 -18.85 -37.34 5.94
CA GLU A 212 -18.03 -36.60 4.96
C GLU A 212 -18.86 -36.21 3.72
N LYS A 213 -19.71 -37.11 3.20
CA LYS A 213 -20.61 -36.79 2.09
C LYS A 213 -21.56 -35.64 2.45
N ALA A 214 -22.12 -35.66 3.65
CA ALA A 214 -23.01 -34.62 4.15
C ALA A 214 -22.28 -33.26 4.35
N VAL A 215 -20.98 -33.26 4.69
CA VAL A 215 -20.21 -32.02 4.93
C VAL A 215 -19.59 -31.44 3.66
N VAL A 216 -19.14 -32.26 2.70
CA VAL A 216 -18.36 -31.80 1.51
C VAL A 216 -18.71 -32.47 0.18
N GLY A 217 -19.87 -33.14 0.07
CA GLY A 217 -20.40 -33.64 -1.21
C GLY A 217 -20.36 -32.57 -2.31
N ALA A 218 -19.80 -32.92 -3.48
CA ALA A 218 -19.31 -31.95 -4.45
C ALA A 218 -20.37 -30.94 -4.94
N GLU A 219 -21.63 -31.37 -5.11
CA GLU A 219 -22.72 -30.48 -5.52
C GLU A 219 -22.92 -29.34 -4.52
N HIS A 220 -23.12 -29.66 -3.24
CA HIS A 220 -23.39 -28.65 -2.21
C HIS A 220 -22.14 -27.94 -1.69
N ARG A 221 -20.96 -28.54 -1.82
CA ARG A 221 -19.66 -27.88 -1.65
C ARG A 221 -19.55 -26.69 -2.60
N LEU A 222 -19.70 -26.94 -3.92
CA LEU A 222 -19.55 -25.91 -4.94
C LEU A 222 -20.72 -24.91 -4.96
N LEU A 223 -21.96 -25.34 -4.68
CA LEU A 223 -23.09 -24.41 -4.52
C LEU A 223 -22.89 -23.44 -3.34
N ARG A 224 -22.26 -23.87 -2.22
CA ARG A 224 -21.88 -22.96 -1.13
C ARG A 224 -20.78 -21.97 -1.52
N VAL A 225 -19.81 -22.38 -2.34
CA VAL A 225 -18.79 -21.46 -2.91
C VAL A 225 -19.46 -20.40 -3.79
N VAL A 226 -20.37 -20.80 -4.69
CA VAL A 226 -21.12 -19.86 -5.56
C VAL A 226 -22.03 -18.94 -4.73
N TRP A 227 -22.71 -19.45 -3.71
CA TRP A 227 -23.48 -18.63 -2.76
C TRP A 227 -22.61 -17.60 -2.02
N PHE A 228 -21.43 -18.00 -1.54
CA PHE A 228 -20.49 -17.10 -0.86
C PHE A 228 -20.02 -15.96 -1.79
N VAL A 229 -19.73 -16.26 -3.06
CA VAL A 229 -19.41 -15.25 -4.08
C VAL A 229 -20.61 -14.32 -4.33
N ALA A 230 -21.83 -14.87 -4.44
CA ALA A 230 -23.05 -14.07 -4.63
C ALA A 230 -23.33 -13.11 -3.45
N LEU A 231 -22.98 -13.52 -2.22
CA LEU A 231 -23.12 -12.74 -0.99
C LEU A 231 -22.10 -11.60 -0.90
N THR A 232 -20.83 -11.92 -1.12
CA THR A 232 -19.68 -11.01 -0.92
C THR A 232 -19.40 -10.08 -2.10
N GLN A 233 -19.86 -10.46 -3.30
CA GLN A 233 -19.75 -9.74 -4.58
C GLN A 233 -18.34 -9.16 -4.86
N PRO A 234 -17.27 -9.96 -4.77
CA PRO A 234 -15.92 -9.53 -5.09
C PRO A 234 -15.80 -9.05 -6.53
N ASP A 235 -14.84 -8.16 -6.77
CA ASP A 235 -14.53 -7.64 -8.10
C ASP A 235 -13.61 -8.57 -8.88
N VAL A 236 -12.72 -9.26 -8.15
CA VAL A 236 -11.80 -10.30 -8.63
C VAL A 236 -11.82 -11.47 -7.66
N ILE A 237 -11.81 -12.70 -8.19
CA ILE A 237 -11.75 -13.94 -7.42
C ILE A 237 -10.54 -14.74 -7.89
N CYS A 238 -9.74 -15.22 -6.95
CA CYS A 238 -8.59 -16.09 -7.17
C CYS A 238 -8.79 -17.37 -6.37
N PHE A 239 -9.11 -18.46 -7.06
CA PHE A 239 -9.26 -19.78 -6.43
C PHE A 239 -7.99 -20.61 -6.59
N GLN A 240 -7.63 -21.34 -5.53
CA GLN A 240 -6.68 -22.45 -5.57
C GLN A 240 -7.43 -23.78 -5.38
N GLU A 241 -6.82 -24.86 -5.87
CA GLU A 241 -7.38 -26.24 -5.88
C GLU A 241 -8.81 -26.38 -6.44
N LEU A 242 -9.22 -25.47 -7.33
CA LEU A 242 -10.51 -25.51 -8.00
C LEU A 242 -10.60 -26.72 -8.96
N ASP A 243 -11.34 -27.74 -8.55
CA ASP A 243 -11.87 -28.78 -9.41
C ASP A 243 -13.16 -28.35 -10.14
N ASN A 244 -13.71 -29.22 -11.00
CA ASN A 244 -15.04 -29.03 -11.64
C ASN A 244 -15.25 -27.66 -12.31
N PHE A 245 -14.18 -27.07 -12.86
CA PHE A 245 -14.14 -25.70 -13.39
C PHE A 245 -15.28 -25.37 -14.37
N ALA A 246 -15.72 -26.32 -15.19
CA ALA A 246 -16.84 -26.14 -16.12
C ALA A 246 -18.16 -25.79 -15.41
N PHE A 247 -18.44 -26.38 -14.24
CA PHE A 247 -19.61 -26.03 -13.42
C PHE A 247 -19.46 -24.64 -12.83
N VAL A 248 -18.36 -24.40 -12.11
CA VAL A 248 -18.14 -23.13 -11.39
C VAL A 248 -18.11 -21.94 -12.35
N SER A 249 -17.51 -22.08 -13.54
CA SER A 249 -17.52 -21.02 -14.55
C SER A 249 -18.90 -20.73 -15.13
N GLU A 250 -19.75 -21.73 -15.37
CA GLU A 250 -21.12 -21.50 -15.84
C GLU A 250 -22.01 -20.87 -14.75
N GLU A 251 -21.90 -21.29 -13.48
CA GLU A 251 -22.68 -20.71 -12.38
C GLU A 251 -22.22 -19.28 -12.02
N LEU A 252 -20.91 -19.00 -12.04
CA LEU A 252 -20.37 -17.64 -11.83
C LEU A 252 -20.66 -16.70 -13.03
N ALA A 253 -20.74 -17.21 -14.25
CA ALA A 253 -21.20 -16.43 -15.40
C ALA A 253 -22.63 -15.89 -15.22
N LYS A 254 -23.53 -16.68 -14.59
CA LYS A 254 -24.91 -16.24 -14.26
C LYS A 254 -24.95 -15.07 -13.26
N LEU A 255 -23.93 -14.95 -12.39
CA LEU A 255 -23.78 -13.81 -11.48
C LEU A 255 -23.19 -12.56 -12.20
N GLY A 256 -22.43 -12.77 -13.27
CA GLY A 256 -21.82 -11.71 -14.10
C GLY A 256 -20.28 -11.71 -14.07
N TYR A 257 -19.65 -12.82 -13.70
CA TYR A 257 -18.20 -12.99 -13.78
C TYR A 257 -17.75 -13.53 -15.15
N ALA A 258 -16.51 -13.26 -15.51
CA ALA A 258 -15.81 -13.88 -16.63
C ALA A 258 -14.47 -14.46 -16.17
N CYS A 259 -14.01 -15.49 -16.87
CA CYS A 259 -12.72 -16.18 -16.69
C CYS A 259 -12.13 -16.57 -18.05
N SER A 260 -12.41 -15.79 -19.09
CA SER A 260 -11.97 -16.07 -20.46
C SER A 260 -11.90 -14.80 -21.32
N THR A 261 -11.30 -14.92 -22.51
CA THR A 261 -11.52 -13.95 -23.59
C THR A 261 -13.00 -13.96 -24.04
N ALA A 262 -13.46 -12.88 -24.68
CA ALA A 262 -14.84 -12.78 -25.17
C ALA A 262 -15.10 -13.64 -26.43
N GLN A 263 -14.06 -14.27 -26.98
CA GLN A 263 -14.10 -15.13 -28.17
C GLN A 263 -13.67 -16.57 -27.87
N ALA A 264 -13.48 -16.91 -26.58
CA ALA A 264 -12.98 -18.20 -26.15
C ALA A 264 -13.87 -19.34 -26.67
N ALA A 265 -13.25 -20.40 -27.20
CA ALA A 265 -13.94 -21.65 -27.49
C ALA A 265 -14.49 -22.28 -26.21
N PRO A 266 -15.55 -23.13 -26.27
CA PRO A 266 -16.07 -23.85 -25.11
C PRO A 266 -14.96 -24.57 -24.34
N TYR A 267 -15.05 -24.56 -23.01
CA TYR A 267 -13.99 -25.09 -22.15
C TYR A 267 -13.68 -26.57 -22.45
N VAL A 268 -12.39 -26.88 -22.63
CA VAL A 268 -11.88 -28.25 -22.81
C VAL A 268 -11.00 -28.61 -21.60
N PRO A 269 -11.37 -29.65 -20.82
CA PRO A 269 -10.54 -30.16 -19.73
C PRO A 269 -9.12 -30.51 -20.18
N LEU A 270 -8.14 -30.34 -19.31
CA LEU A 270 -6.70 -30.43 -19.60
C LEU A 270 -6.32 -31.71 -20.38
N LYS A 271 -6.91 -32.84 -19.99
CA LYS A 271 -6.75 -34.16 -20.62
C LYS A 271 -7.16 -34.21 -22.10
N GLY A 272 -8.09 -33.34 -22.54
CA GLY A 272 -8.58 -33.23 -23.91
C GLY A 272 -7.84 -32.20 -24.77
N ARG A 273 -6.93 -31.40 -24.19
CA ARG A 273 -6.19 -30.35 -24.91
C ARG A 273 -5.05 -30.94 -25.74
N GLN A 274 -4.78 -30.34 -26.90
CA GLN A 274 -3.67 -30.71 -27.80
C GLN A 274 -2.30 -30.24 -27.24
N GLY A 275 -1.21 -30.55 -27.94
CA GLY A 275 0.17 -30.33 -27.46
C GLY A 275 0.83 -31.57 -26.85
N GLU A 276 2.15 -31.57 -26.79
CA GLU A 276 2.98 -32.64 -26.22
C GLU A 276 3.41 -32.29 -24.78
N SER A 277 3.82 -31.04 -24.52
CA SER A 277 4.17 -30.58 -23.16
C SER A 277 2.96 -30.12 -22.34
N TYR A 278 3.13 -30.06 -21.02
CA TYR A 278 2.17 -29.41 -20.12
C TYR A 278 1.98 -27.92 -20.46
N ARG A 279 3.06 -27.23 -20.81
CA ARG A 279 3.04 -25.79 -21.11
C ARG A 279 2.21 -25.47 -22.36
N GLU A 280 2.28 -26.30 -23.40
CA GLU A 280 1.40 -26.16 -24.58
C GLU A 280 -0.07 -26.38 -24.23
N LYS A 281 -0.37 -27.32 -23.32
CA LYS A 281 -1.74 -27.60 -22.86
C LYS A 281 -2.31 -26.50 -21.96
N LEU A 282 -1.45 -25.69 -21.35
CA LEU A 282 -1.88 -24.53 -20.57
C LEU A 282 -2.31 -23.35 -21.46
N ASP A 283 -1.75 -23.16 -22.68
CA ASP A 283 -2.20 -22.09 -23.59
C ASP A 283 -3.70 -22.28 -23.92
N SER A 284 -4.48 -21.32 -23.43
CA SER A 284 -5.91 -21.41 -23.29
C SER A 284 -6.47 -20.00 -23.17
N ASP A 285 -7.61 -19.76 -23.82
CA ASP A 285 -8.34 -18.49 -23.67
C ASP A 285 -9.07 -18.39 -22.33
N TRP A 286 -9.03 -19.43 -21.49
CA TRP A 286 -9.61 -19.52 -20.14
C TRP A 286 -8.54 -19.38 -19.06
N SER A 287 -8.75 -18.49 -18.08
CA SER A 287 -7.83 -18.21 -16.96
C SER A 287 -7.88 -19.27 -15.86
N PHE A 288 -7.57 -20.52 -16.23
CA PHE A 288 -7.51 -21.67 -15.33
C PHE A 288 -6.34 -22.60 -15.68
N ALA A 289 -5.49 -22.84 -14.68
CA ALA A 289 -4.34 -23.73 -14.70
C ALA A 289 -4.64 -25.01 -13.88
N PRO A 290 -5.27 -26.05 -14.47
CA PRO A 290 -5.41 -27.37 -13.85
C PRO A 290 -4.06 -28.09 -13.71
N LYS A 291 -3.85 -28.79 -12.59
CA LYS A 291 -2.61 -29.55 -12.30
C LYS A 291 -2.43 -30.75 -13.25
N TRP A 292 -1.18 -31.05 -13.63
CA TRP A 292 -0.85 -32.05 -14.67
C TRP A 292 -0.15 -33.30 -14.14
N GLY A 293 -0.92 -34.23 -13.57
CA GLY A 293 -0.38 -35.48 -13.02
C GLY A 293 0.12 -36.49 -14.08
N ILE A 294 1.37 -36.36 -14.54
CA ILE A 294 2.06 -37.38 -15.37
C ILE A 294 2.29 -38.67 -14.55
N LYS A 295 2.69 -38.52 -13.28
CA LYS A 295 2.97 -39.61 -12.34
C LYS A 295 1.65 -40.35 -12.04
N LYS A 296 1.35 -41.42 -12.79
CA LYS A 296 0.16 -42.27 -12.63
C LYS A 296 0.04 -42.76 -11.18
N GLY A 297 -0.92 -42.21 -10.43
CA GLY A 297 -1.11 -42.49 -9.01
C GLY A 297 -0.11 -41.75 -8.11
N LYS A 298 -0.15 -40.41 -8.10
CA LYS A 298 0.50 -39.58 -7.07
C LYS A 298 -0.30 -38.35 -6.58
N SER A 299 -1.17 -37.74 -7.38
CA SER A 299 -2.18 -36.81 -6.81
C SER A 299 -3.08 -37.60 -5.84
N THR A 300 -3.18 -37.16 -4.59
CA THR A 300 -4.04 -37.80 -3.57
C THR A 300 -5.50 -37.70 -3.97
N ALA A 301 -5.94 -36.57 -4.52
CA ALA A 301 -7.29 -36.41 -5.08
C ALA A 301 -7.64 -37.51 -6.12
N ARG A 302 -6.69 -37.88 -6.99
CA ARG A 302 -6.87 -38.96 -7.99
C ARG A 302 -6.83 -40.39 -7.42
N PHE A 303 -6.46 -40.58 -6.15
CA PHE A 303 -6.47 -41.90 -5.50
C PHE A 303 -7.83 -42.23 -4.87
N PHE A 304 -8.50 -41.24 -4.27
CA PHE A 304 -9.64 -41.50 -3.39
C PHE A 304 -11.01 -41.48 -4.07
N LEU A 305 -11.12 -40.92 -5.27
CA LEU A 305 -12.33 -40.97 -6.09
C LEU A 305 -12.01 -41.33 -7.54
N GLU A 306 -12.89 -42.09 -8.17
CA GLU A 306 -12.78 -42.44 -9.59
C GLU A 306 -13.13 -41.27 -10.53
N LYS A 307 -12.25 -40.26 -10.61
CA LYS A 307 -12.22 -39.29 -11.74
C LYS A 307 -11.93 -39.98 -13.10
N ARG A 308 -11.98 -41.32 -13.18
CA ARG A 308 -11.68 -42.17 -14.34
C ARG A 308 -12.89 -42.31 -15.28
N GLY A 309 -13.38 -41.19 -15.80
CA GLY A 309 -14.47 -41.16 -16.79
C GLY A 309 -15.89 -41.15 -16.20
N GLN A 310 -16.01 -41.05 -14.87
CA GLN A 310 -17.25 -40.58 -14.26
C GLN A 310 -17.43 -39.08 -14.58
N LYS A 311 -18.68 -38.66 -14.76
CA LYS A 311 -19.07 -37.25 -14.95
C LYS A 311 -19.83 -36.77 -13.73
N ALA A 312 -19.44 -35.63 -13.16
CA ALA A 312 -20.12 -35.07 -12.01
C ALA A 312 -21.57 -34.71 -12.38
N GLN A 313 -22.50 -34.93 -11.45
CA GLN A 313 -23.90 -34.57 -11.61
C GLN A 313 -24.22 -33.39 -10.69
N PHE A 314 -24.47 -32.22 -11.27
CA PHE A 314 -24.84 -31.01 -10.52
C PHE A 314 -26.07 -30.37 -11.16
N ASN A 315 -27.08 -30.05 -10.36
CA ASN A 315 -28.38 -29.51 -10.81
C ASN A 315 -29.06 -30.41 -11.88
N GLY A 316 -28.84 -31.73 -11.81
CA GLY A 316 -29.34 -32.69 -12.81
C GLY A 316 -28.63 -32.66 -14.17
N LYS A 317 -27.57 -31.84 -14.32
CA LYS A 317 -26.71 -31.76 -15.51
C LYS A 317 -25.41 -32.52 -15.27
N SER A 318 -24.90 -33.14 -16.32
CA SER A 318 -23.68 -33.96 -16.33
C SER A 318 -22.49 -33.15 -16.84
N TRP A 319 -21.38 -33.15 -16.10
CA TRP A 319 -20.20 -32.29 -16.34
C TRP A 319 -18.91 -33.11 -16.45
N GLU A 320 -18.00 -32.67 -17.33
CA GLU A 320 -16.64 -33.23 -17.35
C GLU A 320 -15.86 -32.78 -16.11
N ILE A 321 -15.28 -33.74 -15.40
CA ILE A 321 -14.41 -33.47 -14.24
C ILE A 321 -12.98 -33.25 -14.76
N ASP A 322 -12.33 -32.19 -14.28
CA ASP A 322 -10.89 -31.98 -14.48
C ASP A 322 -10.11 -32.22 -13.17
N ASP A 323 -8.80 -32.23 -13.27
CA ASP A 323 -7.93 -32.11 -12.11
C ASP A 323 -8.05 -30.71 -11.49
N ASP A 324 -7.76 -30.62 -10.20
CA ASP A 324 -7.79 -29.38 -9.42
C ASP A 324 -6.70 -28.38 -9.86
N GLY A 325 -6.93 -27.08 -9.67
CA GLY A 325 -6.00 -26.06 -10.17
C GLY A 325 -6.28 -24.63 -9.75
N GLN A 326 -5.58 -23.69 -10.38
CA GLN A 326 -5.60 -22.26 -10.01
C GLN A 326 -6.39 -21.45 -11.04
N ALA A 327 -7.36 -20.66 -10.60
CA ALA A 327 -8.27 -19.92 -11.49
C ALA A 327 -8.48 -18.46 -11.08
N ILE A 328 -8.61 -17.58 -12.08
CA ILE A 328 -8.98 -16.17 -11.87
C ILE A 328 -10.31 -15.89 -12.56
N PHE A 329 -11.23 -15.27 -11.81
CA PHE A 329 -12.47 -14.70 -12.32
C PHE A 329 -12.51 -13.20 -12.02
N TRP A 330 -13.15 -12.41 -12.87
CA TRP A 330 -13.37 -10.98 -12.65
C TRP A 330 -14.79 -10.58 -13.01
N ARG A 331 -15.30 -9.51 -12.39
CA ARG A 331 -16.59 -8.92 -12.72
C ARG A 331 -16.60 -8.39 -14.15
N ALA A 332 -17.38 -9.01 -15.02
CA ALA A 332 -17.42 -8.70 -16.46
C ALA A 332 -18.06 -7.33 -16.76
N ASP A 333 -18.80 -6.75 -15.82
CA ASP A 333 -19.31 -5.37 -15.90
C ASP A 333 -18.24 -4.33 -15.51
N ARG A 334 -17.29 -4.67 -14.63
CA ARG A 334 -16.21 -3.78 -14.17
C ARG A 334 -14.91 -3.88 -14.96
N PHE A 335 -14.57 -5.05 -15.52
CA PHE A 335 -13.28 -5.28 -16.18
C PHE A 335 -13.40 -5.97 -17.54
N GLU A 336 -12.40 -5.74 -18.38
CA GLU A 336 -12.07 -6.53 -19.55
C GLU A 336 -10.67 -7.13 -19.42
N LEU A 337 -10.49 -8.32 -19.99
CA LEU A 337 -9.19 -8.96 -20.16
C LEU A 337 -8.46 -8.32 -21.34
N VAL A 338 -7.21 -7.93 -21.14
CA VAL A 338 -6.34 -7.40 -22.19
C VAL A 338 -5.38 -8.49 -22.64
N GLY A 339 -5.57 -8.99 -23.87
CA GLY A 339 -4.80 -10.11 -24.40
C GLY A 339 -5.37 -11.47 -24.00
N LYS A 340 -4.49 -12.42 -23.70
CA LYS A 340 -4.81 -13.78 -23.21
C LYS A 340 -4.41 -13.93 -21.73
N PRO A 341 -4.92 -14.95 -21.03
CA PRO A 341 -4.29 -15.41 -19.79
C PRO A 341 -2.85 -15.88 -20.05
N GLU A 342 -1.96 -15.63 -19.10
CA GLU A 342 -0.56 -16.06 -19.10
C GLU A 342 -0.37 -17.22 -18.11
N PHE A 343 0.54 -18.14 -18.43
CA PHE A 343 0.79 -19.34 -17.62
C PHE A 343 2.29 -19.57 -17.39
N ALA A 344 2.64 -19.91 -16.15
CA ALA A 344 3.98 -20.32 -15.74
C ALA A 344 3.90 -21.69 -15.08
N VAL A 345 4.59 -22.69 -15.65
CA VAL A 345 4.80 -23.98 -14.99
C VAL A 345 5.82 -23.76 -13.88
N LEU A 346 5.48 -24.13 -12.64
CA LEU A 346 6.38 -23.96 -11.50
C LEU A 346 7.44 -25.07 -11.52
N PRO A 347 8.70 -24.84 -11.06
CA PRO A 347 9.64 -25.92 -10.77
C PRO A 347 9.02 -27.07 -9.96
N GLY A 348 9.29 -28.30 -10.36
CA GLY A 348 8.91 -29.53 -9.63
C GLY A 348 10.12 -30.25 -9.04
N ASP A 349 9.90 -31.37 -8.32
CA ASP A 349 10.91 -32.09 -7.54
C ASP A 349 12.29 -32.22 -8.24
N LYS A 350 12.29 -32.61 -9.52
CA LYS A 350 13.53 -32.84 -10.28
C LYS A 350 14.27 -31.53 -10.55
N ASP A 351 13.58 -30.54 -11.09
CA ASP A 351 14.16 -29.23 -11.44
C ASP A 351 14.80 -28.55 -10.21
N ILE A 352 14.20 -28.80 -9.04
CA ILE A 352 14.65 -28.27 -7.73
C ILE A 352 15.88 -29.01 -7.20
N ASN A 353 15.92 -30.35 -7.31
CA ASN A 353 17.12 -31.13 -6.97
C ASN A 353 18.28 -30.80 -7.91
N ASP A 354 18.04 -30.73 -9.22
CA ASP A 354 19.07 -30.36 -10.20
C ASP A 354 19.66 -28.97 -9.89
N PHE A 355 18.85 -28.01 -9.45
CA PHE A 355 19.30 -26.68 -9.00
C PHE A 355 20.13 -26.75 -7.71
N VAL A 356 19.72 -27.54 -6.72
CA VAL A 356 20.47 -27.72 -5.45
C VAL A 356 21.83 -28.40 -5.68
N ASP A 357 21.90 -29.35 -6.61
CA ASP A 357 23.14 -29.99 -7.06
C ASP A 357 24.01 -29.09 -7.98
N GLY A 358 23.55 -27.88 -8.31
CA GLY A 358 24.26 -26.90 -9.12
C GLY A 358 24.20 -27.12 -10.65
N ASN A 359 23.36 -28.03 -11.13
CA ASN A 359 23.18 -28.33 -12.55
C ASN A 359 22.21 -27.32 -13.22
N THR A 360 22.64 -26.06 -13.34
CA THR A 360 21.79 -24.95 -13.82
C THR A 360 21.47 -24.94 -15.32
N ASP A 361 22.23 -25.68 -16.12
CA ASP A 361 22.42 -25.38 -17.55
C ASP A 361 21.26 -25.80 -18.46
N ASP A 362 20.35 -26.66 -17.97
CA ASP A 362 19.15 -27.07 -18.71
C ASP A 362 17.93 -27.21 -17.76
N LEU A 363 17.56 -26.09 -17.11
CA LEU A 363 16.32 -25.96 -16.32
C LEU A 363 15.05 -25.91 -17.20
N GLY A 364 14.97 -26.80 -18.19
CA GLY A 364 13.76 -27.16 -18.90
C GLY A 364 12.77 -27.83 -17.96
N CYS A 365 11.93 -27.03 -17.32
CA CYS A 365 10.91 -27.45 -16.35
C CYS A 365 9.90 -28.42 -17.00
N THR A 366 10.21 -29.71 -16.90
CA THR A 366 9.61 -30.78 -17.72
C THR A 366 8.79 -31.79 -16.92
N GLN A 367 8.87 -31.76 -15.58
CA GLN A 367 8.24 -32.78 -14.71
C GLN A 367 7.38 -32.23 -13.58
N SER A 368 7.03 -30.94 -13.62
CA SER A 368 6.08 -30.35 -12.69
C SER A 368 4.63 -30.65 -13.07
N ASP A 369 3.79 -30.80 -12.04
CA ASP A 369 2.34 -30.84 -12.15
C ASP A 369 1.67 -29.52 -11.68
N GLN A 370 2.44 -28.55 -11.18
CA GLN A 370 1.92 -27.24 -10.70
C GLN A 370 2.15 -26.10 -11.71
N ALA A 371 1.26 -25.11 -11.68
CA ALA A 371 1.39 -23.89 -12.47
C ALA A 371 0.79 -22.68 -11.73
N ALA A 372 1.12 -21.49 -12.22
CA ALA A 372 0.43 -20.25 -11.91
C ALA A 372 -0.28 -19.72 -13.16
N VAL A 373 -1.36 -18.96 -12.96
CA VAL A 373 -2.06 -18.22 -14.02
C VAL A 373 -2.06 -16.73 -13.68
N ARG A 374 -1.86 -15.88 -14.70
CA ARG A 374 -1.89 -14.43 -14.60
C ARG A 374 -2.80 -13.84 -15.68
N VAL A 375 -3.50 -12.76 -15.36
CA VAL A 375 -4.36 -12.01 -16.31
C VAL A 375 -4.09 -10.51 -16.20
N LEU A 376 -4.13 -9.81 -17.32
CA LEU A 376 -4.07 -8.35 -17.38
C LEU A 376 -5.50 -7.80 -17.45
N LEU A 377 -5.96 -7.16 -16.38
CA LEU A 377 -7.31 -6.59 -16.29
C LEU A 377 -7.28 -5.09 -16.55
N GLN A 378 -8.26 -4.60 -17.30
CA GLN A 378 -8.49 -3.17 -17.56
C GLN A 378 -9.83 -2.72 -16.99
N PHE A 379 -9.85 -1.58 -16.30
CA PHE A 379 -11.08 -0.97 -15.80
C PHE A 379 -11.96 -0.46 -16.96
N LYS A 380 -13.22 -0.92 -16.98
CA LYS A 380 -14.28 -0.43 -17.88
C LYS A 380 -14.79 0.94 -17.46
N ASP A 381 -15.58 1.54 -18.36
CA ASP A 381 -16.00 2.95 -18.39
C ASP A 381 -16.86 3.46 -17.19
N LEU A 382 -17.02 2.69 -16.11
CA LEU A 382 -17.85 3.04 -14.95
C LEU A 382 -17.29 4.19 -14.09
N ASP A 383 -15.99 4.45 -14.15
CA ASP A 383 -15.36 5.64 -13.59
C ASP A 383 -14.32 6.21 -14.57
N GLU A 384 -14.57 7.40 -15.12
CA GLU A 384 -13.67 8.01 -16.11
C GLU A 384 -12.24 8.23 -15.60
N ARG A 385 -12.03 8.29 -14.27
CA ARG A 385 -10.70 8.47 -13.66
C ARG A 385 -9.88 7.18 -13.76
N LEU A 386 -10.53 6.03 -13.56
CA LEU A 386 -9.94 4.69 -13.63
C LEU A 386 -9.93 4.11 -15.05
N ARG A 387 -10.79 4.61 -15.95
CA ARG A 387 -10.94 4.16 -17.34
C ARG A 387 -9.59 3.96 -18.05
N ARG A 388 -9.37 2.75 -18.58
CA ARG A 388 -8.11 2.26 -19.21
C ARG A 388 -6.89 2.12 -18.30
N GLN A 389 -7.02 2.26 -16.98
CA GLN A 389 -5.98 1.78 -16.06
C GLN A 389 -5.96 0.25 -16.13
N GLN A 390 -4.74 -0.31 -16.12
CA GLN A 390 -4.47 -1.73 -16.27
C GLN A 390 -3.69 -2.23 -15.05
N PHE A 391 -3.96 -3.45 -14.63
CA PHE A 391 -3.25 -4.13 -13.55
C PHE A 391 -3.24 -5.64 -13.77
N TYR A 392 -2.18 -6.32 -13.33
CA TYR A 392 -2.14 -7.77 -13.34
C TYR A 392 -2.83 -8.35 -12.11
N VAL A 393 -3.48 -9.50 -12.29
CA VAL A 393 -3.84 -10.41 -11.21
C VAL A 393 -3.15 -11.73 -11.49
N CYS A 394 -2.39 -12.23 -10.53
CA CYS A 394 -1.69 -13.51 -10.57
C CYS A 394 -2.24 -14.43 -9.47
N THR A 395 -2.38 -15.72 -9.76
CA THR A 395 -2.65 -16.70 -8.72
C THR A 395 -1.93 -18.04 -8.91
N THR A 396 -1.53 -18.63 -7.79
CA THR A 396 -0.70 -19.84 -7.70
C THR A 396 -1.03 -20.64 -6.43
N HIS A 397 -0.59 -21.89 -6.36
CA HIS A 397 -0.54 -22.70 -5.14
C HIS A 397 0.87 -23.30 -5.05
N LEU A 398 1.61 -22.95 -4.00
CA LEU A 398 3.01 -23.36 -3.84
C LEU A 398 3.15 -24.74 -3.19
N SER A 399 4.36 -25.30 -3.23
CA SER A 399 4.70 -26.62 -2.66
C SER A 399 4.39 -26.74 -1.16
N SER A 400 3.52 -27.70 -0.81
CA SER A 400 3.15 -28.02 0.58
C SER A 400 4.16 -28.92 1.29
N GLY A 401 4.48 -28.62 2.55
CA GLY A 401 5.35 -29.45 3.41
C GLY A 401 6.36 -28.63 4.21
N GLY A 402 6.88 -29.17 5.32
CA GLY A 402 7.89 -28.48 6.14
C GLY A 402 9.19 -28.25 5.37
N ASP A 403 9.78 -29.33 4.84
CA ASP A 403 11.03 -29.33 4.07
C ASP A 403 10.96 -28.53 2.75
N ALA A 404 9.75 -28.10 2.35
CA ALA A 404 9.49 -27.49 1.05
C ALA A 404 9.69 -25.95 1.01
N GLU A 405 10.19 -25.29 2.06
CA GLU A 405 10.44 -23.82 1.99
C GLU A 405 11.44 -23.47 0.87
N VAL A 406 12.50 -24.27 0.69
CA VAL A 406 13.43 -24.13 -0.45
C VAL A 406 12.72 -24.30 -1.79
N HIS A 407 11.76 -25.23 -1.89
CA HIS A 407 10.95 -25.42 -3.09
C HIS A 407 10.10 -24.17 -3.35
N ARG A 408 9.43 -23.63 -2.33
CA ARG A 408 8.59 -22.43 -2.41
C ARG A 408 9.40 -21.21 -2.86
N ILE A 409 10.57 -20.98 -2.28
CA ILE A 409 11.49 -19.90 -2.67
C ILE A 409 11.90 -20.04 -4.15
N GLN A 410 12.18 -21.26 -4.64
CA GLN A 410 12.53 -21.48 -6.05
C GLN A 410 11.31 -21.29 -6.98
N GLN A 411 10.12 -21.73 -6.59
CA GLN A 411 8.88 -21.49 -7.34
C GLN A 411 8.58 -19.99 -7.44
N LEU A 412 8.69 -19.25 -6.34
CA LEU A 412 8.61 -17.79 -6.30
C LEU A 412 9.71 -17.12 -7.14
N SER A 413 10.94 -17.64 -7.09
CA SER A 413 12.06 -17.15 -7.91
C SER A 413 11.78 -17.27 -9.41
N HIS A 414 11.16 -18.37 -9.85
CA HIS A 414 10.66 -18.52 -11.22
C HIS A 414 9.58 -17.47 -11.55
N LEU A 415 8.65 -17.24 -10.62
CA LEU A 415 7.54 -16.29 -10.77
C LEU A 415 7.97 -14.81 -10.72
N SER A 416 9.12 -14.45 -10.13
CA SER A 416 9.64 -13.05 -10.15
C SER A 416 9.89 -12.48 -11.55
N ARG A 417 9.94 -13.35 -12.57
CA ARG A 417 9.97 -12.95 -13.98
C ARG A 417 8.70 -12.23 -14.43
N TRP A 418 7.58 -12.44 -13.74
CA TRP A 418 6.31 -11.72 -13.95
C TRP A 418 6.26 -10.40 -13.19
N ALA A 419 6.75 -10.36 -11.94
CA ALA A 419 6.75 -9.21 -11.02
C ALA A 419 7.73 -8.08 -11.41
N ARG A 420 7.86 -7.81 -12.72
CA ARG A 420 8.69 -6.77 -13.34
C ARG A 420 7.98 -6.10 -14.52
N SER A 421 6.64 -6.17 -14.55
CA SER A 421 5.85 -5.66 -15.67
C SER A 421 5.74 -4.13 -15.71
N GLY A 422 6.06 -3.45 -14.61
CA GLY A 422 5.90 -2.00 -14.44
C GLY A 422 4.47 -1.51 -14.27
N LEU A 423 3.48 -2.43 -14.30
CA LEU A 423 2.08 -2.16 -13.95
C LEU A 423 1.81 -2.57 -12.50
N PRO A 424 0.74 -2.03 -11.86
CA PRO A 424 0.25 -2.57 -10.60
C PRO A 424 -0.08 -4.05 -10.72
N GLU A 425 0.22 -4.82 -9.68
CA GLU A 425 -0.04 -6.27 -9.65
C GLU A 425 -0.72 -6.68 -8.34
N ILE A 426 -1.57 -7.70 -8.40
CA ILE A 426 -2.14 -8.39 -7.23
C ILE A 426 -1.79 -9.87 -7.34
N TRP A 427 -1.24 -10.43 -6.28
CA TRP A 427 -0.72 -11.79 -6.22
C TRP A 427 -1.45 -12.57 -5.13
N SER A 428 -2.25 -13.55 -5.52
CA SER A 428 -3.08 -14.35 -4.61
C SER A 428 -2.57 -15.79 -4.56
N MET A 429 -2.27 -16.30 -3.37
CA MET A 429 -1.73 -17.66 -3.24
C MET A 429 -2.08 -18.32 -1.91
N ASP A 430 -2.31 -19.63 -1.96
CA ASP A 430 -1.88 -20.49 -0.85
C ASP A 430 -0.36 -20.67 -1.01
N ALA A 431 0.40 -20.14 -0.06
CA ALA A 431 1.84 -20.22 -0.06
C ALA A 431 2.38 -21.44 0.70
N ASN A 432 1.60 -22.12 1.55
CA ASN A 432 2.08 -23.21 2.41
C ASN A 432 3.27 -22.88 3.36
N THR A 433 3.63 -21.61 3.54
CA THR A 433 4.59 -21.14 4.56
C THR A 433 3.84 -20.67 5.79
N GLU A 434 3.96 -21.37 6.92
CA GLU A 434 3.43 -20.91 8.20
C GLU A 434 4.31 -19.78 8.76
N ILE A 435 3.69 -18.80 9.42
CA ILE A 435 4.41 -17.85 10.28
C ILE A 435 4.64 -18.54 11.63
N ASP A 436 5.71 -19.33 11.70
CA ASP A 436 5.98 -20.17 12.86
C ASP A 436 6.40 -19.34 14.09
N PHE A 437 5.58 -19.41 15.14
CA PHE A 437 5.77 -18.73 16.42
C PHE A 437 5.87 -19.69 17.61
N ASP A 438 5.57 -20.99 17.44
CA ASP A 438 5.12 -21.85 18.57
C ASP A 438 6.23 -22.74 19.17
N ASP A 439 7.31 -23.04 18.44
CA ASP A 439 8.32 -24.03 18.86
C ASP A 439 9.45 -23.47 19.78
N GLY A 440 9.39 -22.17 20.12
CA GLY A 440 10.33 -21.54 21.06
C GLY A 440 9.76 -21.38 22.47
N ASP A 441 10.41 -21.95 23.50
CA ASP A 441 10.10 -21.68 24.92
C ASP A 441 10.54 -20.26 25.33
N MET A 442 9.79 -19.27 24.83
CA MET A 442 9.98 -17.84 25.06
C MET A 442 9.73 -17.43 26.53
N SER A 443 9.26 -18.35 27.40
CA SER A 443 9.09 -18.09 28.82
C SER A 443 10.41 -17.75 29.54
N GLN A 444 11.55 -18.15 28.97
CA GLN A 444 12.88 -17.91 29.55
C GLN A 444 13.57 -16.62 29.07
N GLY A 445 12.86 -15.73 28.38
CA GLY A 445 13.30 -14.35 28.12
C GLY A 445 14.51 -14.18 27.18
N SER A 446 15.09 -15.28 26.69
CA SER A 446 16.15 -15.28 25.69
C SER A 446 15.54 -15.02 24.31
N ARG A 447 15.64 -13.78 23.83
CA ARG A 447 15.33 -13.43 22.43
C ARG A 447 16.38 -14.03 21.48
N VAL A 448 16.25 -15.33 21.22
CA VAL A 448 16.82 -15.94 20.02
C VAL A 448 16.15 -15.26 18.83
N PRO A 449 16.89 -14.63 17.91
CA PRO A 449 16.27 -14.07 16.72
C PRO A 449 15.69 -15.22 15.90
N VAL A 450 14.44 -15.06 15.45
CA VAL A 450 13.83 -15.94 14.44
C VAL A 450 14.78 -15.99 13.24
N PRO A 451 15.16 -17.18 12.73
CA PRO A 451 16.07 -17.28 11.59
C PRO A 451 15.55 -16.46 10.40
N GLU A 452 16.44 -15.77 9.67
CA GLU A 452 16.04 -14.95 8.51
C GLU A 452 15.34 -15.80 7.43
N ASP A 453 15.64 -17.10 7.39
CA ASP A 453 15.05 -18.12 6.51
C ASP A 453 13.59 -18.46 6.85
N ALA A 454 13.17 -18.37 8.12
CA ALA A 454 11.84 -18.77 8.56
C ALA A 454 10.72 -17.83 8.07
N ASN A 455 11.09 -16.74 7.40
CA ASN A 455 10.17 -15.80 6.78
C ASN A 455 10.58 -15.49 5.32
N ALA A 456 11.22 -16.47 4.66
CA ALA A 456 11.81 -16.30 3.33
C ALA A 456 10.78 -15.92 2.25
N LEU A 457 9.54 -16.43 2.31
CA LEU A 457 8.41 -15.93 1.51
C LEU A 457 8.24 -14.40 1.63
N GLN A 458 8.15 -13.85 2.84
CA GLN A 458 7.92 -12.42 3.03
C GLN A 458 9.15 -11.60 2.62
N SER A 459 10.36 -12.06 2.98
CA SER A 459 11.62 -11.45 2.55
C SER A 459 11.73 -11.41 1.02
N PHE A 460 11.37 -12.50 0.34
CA PHE A 460 11.35 -12.59 -1.11
C PHE A 460 10.38 -11.60 -1.73
N MET A 461 9.12 -11.55 -1.26
CA MET A 461 8.12 -10.64 -1.82
C MET A 461 8.49 -9.18 -1.56
N HIS A 462 8.99 -8.84 -0.37
CA HIS A 462 9.47 -7.50 -0.04
C HIS A 462 10.68 -7.08 -0.91
N ASN A 463 11.60 -8.01 -1.21
CA ASN A 463 12.73 -7.79 -2.12
C ASN A 463 12.31 -7.61 -3.59
N ASN A 464 11.04 -7.90 -3.93
CA ASN A 464 10.42 -7.58 -5.23
C ASN A 464 9.36 -6.46 -5.10
N ASP A 465 9.50 -5.56 -4.10
CA ASP A 465 8.63 -4.40 -3.79
C ASP A 465 7.13 -4.73 -3.54
N LEU A 466 6.75 -6.02 -3.53
CA LEU A 466 5.41 -6.55 -3.27
C LEU A 466 5.08 -6.50 -1.76
N ARG A 467 3.97 -5.84 -1.43
CA ARG A 467 3.45 -5.72 -0.06
C ARG A 467 2.42 -6.79 0.22
N SER A 468 2.45 -7.42 1.40
CA SER A 468 1.33 -8.26 1.82
C SER A 468 0.15 -7.41 2.29
N VAL A 469 -1.09 -7.89 2.13
CA VAL A 469 -2.24 -7.31 2.85
C VAL A 469 -2.07 -7.45 4.37
N TRP A 470 -1.31 -8.45 4.81
CA TRP A 470 -0.93 -8.70 6.20
C TRP A 470 0.28 -7.87 6.70
N GLU A 471 0.75 -6.87 5.94
CA GLU A 471 1.91 -6.00 6.28
C GLU A 471 1.82 -5.39 7.70
N THR A 472 0.60 -5.19 8.22
CA THR A 472 0.34 -4.73 9.61
C THR A 472 0.73 -5.72 10.70
N TYR A 473 0.70 -7.02 10.40
CA TYR A 473 1.16 -8.08 11.31
C TYR A 473 2.67 -8.29 11.10
N TYR A 474 3.13 -8.40 9.85
CA TYR A 474 4.53 -8.66 9.50
C TYR A 474 5.54 -7.58 9.92
N MET A 475 5.26 -6.29 9.67
CA MET A 475 6.26 -5.22 9.88
C MET A 475 6.20 -4.57 11.26
N SER A 476 5.30 -5.04 12.14
CA SER A 476 5.19 -4.49 13.49
C SER A 476 6.22 -5.17 14.41
N THR A 477 7.18 -4.41 14.94
CA THR A 477 8.18 -4.89 15.93
C THR A 477 7.59 -5.07 17.34
N ARG A 478 6.28 -5.37 17.40
CA ARG A 478 5.55 -5.79 18.59
C ARG A 478 5.70 -7.31 18.73
N ASP A 479 5.31 -7.82 19.89
CA ASP A 479 5.12 -9.26 20.07
C ASP A 479 3.79 -9.66 19.36
N ILE A 480 3.87 -10.38 18.24
CA ILE A 480 2.74 -10.71 17.35
C ILE A 480 2.00 -11.96 17.86
N TRP A 481 1.41 -11.87 19.05
CA TRP A 481 0.80 -13.03 19.71
C TRP A 481 -0.41 -13.63 18.95
N HIS A 482 -1.06 -12.85 18.09
CA HIS A 482 -2.37 -13.19 17.53
C HIS A 482 -2.47 -12.87 16.02
N PRO A 483 -1.80 -13.65 15.13
CA PRO A 483 -2.05 -13.55 13.69
C PRO A 483 -3.53 -13.87 13.35
N PRO A 484 -4.07 -13.31 12.24
CA PRO A 484 -5.33 -13.75 11.67
C PRO A 484 -5.15 -15.13 11.05
N VAL A 485 -6.21 -15.94 11.02
CA VAL A 485 -6.10 -17.36 10.70
C VAL A 485 -6.78 -17.66 9.37
N SER A 486 -6.04 -18.17 8.39
CA SER A 486 -6.61 -18.63 7.12
C SER A 486 -6.95 -20.12 7.13
N VAL A 487 -6.31 -20.90 7.99
CA VAL A 487 -6.50 -22.35 8.09
C VAL A 487 -6.80 -22.74 9.53
N TRP A 488 -7.95 -23.38 9.75
CA TRP A 488 -8.31 -24.03 11.01
C TRP A 488 -8.89 -25.41 10.72
N LYS A 489 -7.99 -26.39 10.62
CA LYS A 489 -8.32 -27.77 10.27
C LYS A 489 -7.50 -28.74 11.10
N MET A 490 -8.05 -29.92 11.35
CA MET A 490 -7.33 -31.01 12.00
C MET A 490 -7.61 -32.31 11.27
N ARG A 491 -6.56 -33.12 11.08
CA ARG A 491 -6.69 -34.42 10.42
C ARG A 491 -7.04 -35.49 11.45
N GLY A 492 -8.13 -36.18 11.20
CA GLY A 492 -8.65 -37.23 12.04
C GLY A 492 -7.83 -38.50 11.97
N SER A 493 -8.14 -39.42 12.87
CA SER A 493 -7.52 -40.75 12.96
C SER A 493 -7.71 -41.60 11.68
N ALA A 494 -8.69 -41.28 10.82
CA ALA A 494 -8.84 -41.92 9.51
C ALA A 494 -7.75 -41.53 8.48
N SER A 495 -6.98 -40.45 8.74
CA SER A 495 -6.09 -39.79 7.78
C SER A 495 -5.11 -40.70 7.03
N ALA A 496 -4.82 -40.32 5.79
CA ALA A 496 -3.78 -40.90 4.93
C ALA A 496 -2.37 -40.35 5.22
N GLN A 497 -2.26 -39.33 6.08
CA GLN A 497 -1.02 -38.70 6.52
C GLN A 497 -0.88 -38.89 8.05
N PRO A 498 -0.35 -40.04 8.55
CA PRO A 498 -0.31 -40.34 9.99
C PRO A 498 0.39 -39.28 10.83
N LYS A 499 1.49 -38.70 10.32
CA LYS A 499 2.26 -37.62 10.97
C LYS A 499 1.42 -36.40 11.34
N LYS A 500 0.29 -36.16 10.66
CA LYS A 500 -0.61 -35.03 10.90
C LYS A 500 -1.90 -35.39 11.64
N VAL A 501 -2.09 -36.65 12.05
CA VAL A 501 -3.27 -37.08 12.82
C VAL A 501 -3.29 -36.33 14.15
N GLY A 502 -4.35 -35.58 14.46
CA GLY A 502 -4.39 -34.75 15.67
C GLY A 502 -3.51 -33.50 15.61
N GLU A 503 -2.97 -33.14 14.44
CA GLU A 503 -2.31 -31.85 14.22
C GLU A 503 -3.39 -30.79 14.00
N ASP A 504 -3.56 -29.88 14.96
CA ASP A 504 -4.48 -28.73 14.88
C ASP A 504 -3.79 -27.62 14.08
N MET A 505 -3.94 -27.68 12.76
CA MET A 505 -3.41 -26.69 11.83
C MET A 505 -4.23 -25.40 11.98
N TYR A 506 -3.70 -24.47 12.79
CA TYR A 506 -4.29 -23.18 13.12
C TYR A 506 -3.39 -22.04 12.60
N GLN A 507 -3.33 -21.91 11.27
CA GLN A 507 -2.22 -21.28 10.54
C GLN A 507 -2.66 -20.07 9.68
N LEU A 508 -1.69 -19.27 9.27
CA LEU A 508 -1.82 -18.26 8.22
C LEU A 508 -0.90 -18.61 7.04
N ILE A 509 -1.42 -19.33 6.05
CA ILE A 509 -0.68 -19.77 4.85
C ILE A 509 -1.29 -19.25 3.54
N ASP A 510 -2.45 -18.60 3.61
CA ASP A 510 -3.09 -17.94 2.49
C ASP A 510 -2.76 -16.45 2.51
N HIS A 511 -2.35 -15.91 1.36
CA HIS A 511 -1.87 -14.53 1.28
C HIS A 511 -2.35 -13.83 0.00
N ILE A 512 -2.57 -12.53 0.15
CA ILE A 512 -2.67 -11.58 -0.96
C ILE A 512 -1.48 -10.62 -0.82
N PHE A 513 -0.70 -10.47 -1.89
CA PHE A 513 0.33 -9.45 -2.02
C PHE A 513 -0.04 -8.48 -3.16
N TYR A 514 0.52 -7.27 -3.16
CA TYR A 514 0.23 -6.25 -4.16
C TYR A 514 1.40 -5.28 -4.40
N GLU A 515 1.54 -4.84 -5.65
CA GLU A 515 2.46 -3.78 -6.09
C GLU A 515 1.66 -2.66 -6.78
N GLY A 516 2.23 -1.45 -6.84
CA GLY A 516 1.65 -0.33 -7.58
C GLY A 516 0.93 0.64 -6.67
N ARG A 517 1.67 1.21 -5.70
CA ARG A 517 1.19 2.21 -4.72
C ARG A 517 0.52 3.45 -5.35
N HIS A 518 0.75 3.67 -6.64
CA HIS A 518 0.13 4.73 -7.44
C HIS A 518 -1.33 4.41 -7.84
N LEU A 519 -1.73 3.13 -7.84
CA LEU A 519 -3.10 2.63 -8.03
C LEU A 519 -3.67 2.09 -6.72
N PHE A 520 -3.02 1.12 -6.08
CA PHE A 520 -3.51 0.47 -4.86
C PHE A 520 -2.94 1.14 -3.61
N ARG A 521 -3.82 1.69 -2.77
CA ARG A 521 -3.52 1.94 -1.36
C ARG A 521 -4.01 0.75 -0.54
N GLN A 522 -3.37 0.53 0.61
CA GLN A 522 -3.88 -0.41 1.60
C GLN A 522 -5.29 0.02 2.02
N GLY A 523 -6.21 -0.95 2.05
CA GLY A 523 -7.53 -0.80 2.62
C GLY A 523 -7.69 -1.78 3.78
N GLU A 524 -8.77 -2.57 3.76
CA GLU A 524 -9.19 -3.34 4.93
C GLU A 524 -9.75 -4.72 4.58
N GLN A 525 -9.81 -5.60 5.59
CA GLN A 525 -10.47 -6.89 5.49
C GLN A 525 -11.99 -6.66 5.45
N ALA A 526 -12.60 -6.75 4.26
CA ALA A 526 -14.05 -6.71 4.10
C ALA A 526 -14.74 -7.87 4.85
N LEU A 527 -14.01 -8.97 5.07
CA LEU A 527 -14.35 -10.02 6.02
C LEU A 527 -13.16 -10.29 6.95
N ARG A 528 -13.16 -9.69 8.14
CA ARG A 528 -12.08 -9.83 9.12
C ARG A 528 -12.02 -11.25 9.68
N LEU A 529 -10.88 -11.92 9.50
CA LEU A 529 -10.65 -13.26 10.06
C LEU A 529 -10.44 -13.20 11.59
N ARG A 530 -10.77 -14.29 12.29
CA ARG A 530 -10.49 -14.44 13.72
C ARG A 530 -8.97 -14.52 13.99
N GLU A 531 -8.55 -13.89 15.08
CA GLU A 531 -7.15 -13.85 15.51
C GLU A 531 -6.84 -14.98 16.52
N LYS A 532 -5.59 -15.49 16.57
CA LYS A 532 -5.10 -16.53 17.52
C LYS A 532 -5.02 -16.01 18.96
N LYS A 533 -6.16 -15.70 19.58
CA LYS A 533 -6.26 -14.91 20.82
C LYS A 533 -5.61 -15.50 22.07
N THR A 534 -5.46 -16.83 22.15
CA THR A 534 -4.84 -17.53 23.29
C THR A 534 -4.33 -18.89 22.84
N ASP A 535 -3.37 -19.45 23.58
CA ASP A 535 -3.00 -20.87 23.47
C ASP A 535 -3.94 -21.81 24.24
N ASP A 536 -4.89 -21.25 25.00
CA ASP A 536 -5.82 -22.01 25.85
C ASP A 536 -6.67 -22.98 24.99
N PRO A 537 -6.59 -24.31 25.22
CA PRO A 537 -7.43 -25.29 24.54
C PRO A 537 -8.93 -25.11 24.76
N ALA A 538 -9.36 -24.31 25.73
CA ALA A 538 -10.77 -23.97 25.98
C ALA A 538 -11.32 -22.89 25.01
N ASP A 539 -10.49 -21.97 24.52
CA ASP A 539 -10.90 -20.97 23.52
C ASP A 539 -10.93 -21.54 22.09
N ARG A 540 -10.30 -22.71 21.88
CA ARG A 540 -10.38 -23.53 20.67
C ARG A 540 -11.78 -24.16 20.58
N ASP A 541 -12.70 -23.46 19.96
CA ASP A 541 -14.05 -23.96 19.66
C ASP A 541 -13.97 -25.07 18.59
N TRP A 542 -13.65 -26.29 19.00
CA TRP A 542 -13.46 -27.46 18.13
C TRP A 542 -14.67 -27.78 17.23
N LEU A 543 -15.86 -27.23 17.51
CA LEU A 543 -17.00 -27.37 16.61
C LEU A 543 -16.83 -26.54 15.34
N ALA A 544 -15.98 -25.51 15.33
CA ALA A 544 -15.68 -24.68 14.18
C ALA A 544 -14.68 -25.28 13.19
N LEU A 545 -14.04 -26.42 13.50
CA LEU A 545 -13.10 -27.10 12.59
C LEU A 545 -13.63 -27.16 11.16
N MET A 546 -12.74 -26.93 10.19
CA MET A 546 -13.07 -26.98 8.78
C MET A 546 -12.61 -28.29 8.12
N PRO A 547 -13.33 -28.78 7.09
CA PRO A 547 -14.56 -28.22 6.52
C PRO A 547 -15.79 -28.50 7.42
N ASN A 548 -16.84 -27.71 7.29
CA ASN A 548 -18.08 -27.85 8.08
C ASN A 548 -19.34 -27.55 7.24
N GLU A 549 -20.53 -27.50 7.86
CA GLU A 549 -21.78 -27.31 7.11
C GLU A 549 -21.92 -25.90 6.51
N LEU A 550 -21.25 -24.89 7.09
CA LEU A 550 -21.20 -23.55 6.53
C LEU A 550 -20.05 -23.40 5.52
N LEU A 551 -18.83 -23.78 5.92
CA LEU A 551 -17.61 -23.57 5.16
C LEU A 551 -17.25 -24.83 4.34
N PRO A 552 -17.35 -24.77 2.99
CA PRO A 552 -17.15 -25.93 2.11
C PRO A 552 -15.67 -26.31 1.88
N SER A 553 -14.72 -25.54 2.41
CA SER A 553 -13.28 -25.74 2.27
C SER A 553 -12.64 -25.90 3.65
N ASP A 554 -11.44 -26.48 3.70
CA ASP A 554 -10.57 -26.53 4.88
C ASP A 554 -9.69 -25.26 5.05
N HIS A 555 -9.84 -24.29 4.13
CA HIS A 555 -9.30 -22.93 4.22
C HIS A 555 -10.43 -21.89 4.31
N LEU A 556 -10.15 -20.75 4.96
CA LEU A 556 -11.04 -19.58 5.04
C LEU A 556 -10.84 -18.66 3.83
N PRO A 557 -11.92 -18.06 3.29
CA PRO A 557 -11.83 -17.05 2.24
C PRO A 557 -11.26 -15.73 2.75
N ILE A 558 -10.17 -15.24 2.15
CA ILE A 558 -9.66 -13.89 2.39
C ILE A 558 -10.42 -12.91 1.47
N LEU A 559 -11.21 -12.02 2.07
CA LEU A 559 -11.91 -10.95 1.35
C LEU A 559 -11.31 -9.59 1.73
N TRP A 560 -10.64 -8.93 0.77
CA TRP A 560 -9.90 -7.69 0.99
C TRP A 560 -10.37 -6.56 0.06
N ASP A 561 -10.65 -5.38 0.61
CA ASP A 561 -10.98 -4.18 -0.15
C ASP A 561 -9.75 -3.28 -0.30
N PHE A 562 -9.26 -3.12 -1.53
CA PHE A 562 -8.21 -2.17 -1.87
C PHE A 562 -8.80 -0.78 -2.12
N HIS A 563 -8.14 0.24 -1.58
CA HIS A 563 -8.48 1.65 -1.83
C HIS A 563 -7.74 2.15 -3.09
N LEU A 564 -8.48 2.37 -4.17
CA LEU A 564 -7.95 2.89 -5.43
C LEU A 564 -7.62 4.38 -5.32
N ASN A 565 -6.43 4.74 -5.79
CA ASN A 565 -5.89 6.09 -5.76
C ASN A 565 -6.45 6.96 -6.89
N VAL A 566 -7.77 7.23 -6.86
CA VAL A 566 -8.51 7.97 -7.91
C VAL A 566 -8.09 9.44 -8.12
N GLN A 567 -7.09 9.92 -7.37
CA GLN A 567 -6.46 11.24 -7.54
C GLN A 567 -5.10 11.20 -8.27
N SER A 568 -4.58 10.01 -8.58
CA SER A 568 -3.30 9.86 -9.30
C SER A 568 -3.40 10.53 -10.69
N PRO A 569 -2.58 11.55 -11.00
CA PRO A 569 -2.60 12.16 -12.33
C PRO A 569 -2.26 11.12 -13.41
N ARG A 570 -2.92 11.19 -14.57
CA ARG A 570 -2.58 10.37 -15.77
C ARG A 570 -1.17 10.64 -16.35
N TRP A 571 -0.32 11.39 -15.63
CA TRP A 571 0.91 12.03 -16.09
C TRP A 571 1.96 12.18 -14.96
N GLU A 572 2.00 11.25 -13.99
CA GLU A 572 3.12 11.18 -13.03
C GLU A 572 4.35 10.44 -13.62
N PRO A 573 5.55 10.50 -12.97
CA PRO A 573 6.83 10.21 -13.60
C PRO A 573 6.96 8.85 -14.30
N THR A 574 6.24 7.79 -13.91
CA THR A 574 6.24 6.51 -14.63
C THR A 574 5.75 6.65 -16.09
N VAL A 575 4.89 7.64 -16.39
CA VAL A 575 4.49 7.98 -17.76
C VAL A 575 5.57 8.78 -18.50
N LEU A 576 6.41 9.55 -17.79
CA LEU A 576 7.58 10.21 -18.39
C LEU A 576 8.74 9.24 -18.62
N VAL A 577 8.96 8.29 -17.70
CA VAL A 577 9.91 7.18 -17.87
C VAL A 577 9.42 6.26 -18.98
N SER A 578 8.16 5.82 -19.00
CA SER A 578 7.64 5.01 -20.10
C SER A 578 7.47 5.78 -21.41
N ALA A 579 7.34 7.11 -21.39
CA ALA A 579 7.47 7.92 -22.60
C ALA A 579 8.93 8.00 -23.07
N ALA A 580 9.91 8.09 -22.16
CA ALA A 580 11.33 8.02 -22.50
C ALA A 580 11.74 6.64 -23.03
N GLU A 581 11.26 5.54 -22.42
CA GLU A 581 11.40 4.17 -22.90
C GLU A 581 10.78 4.00 -24.30
N ARG A 582 9.58 4.55 -24.53
CA ARG A 582 8.93 4.50 -25.86
C ARG A 582 9.65 5.36 -26.88
N LEU A 583 10.11 6.56 -26.50
CA LEU A 583 10.90 7.44 -27.37
C LEU A 583 12.23 6.76 -27.72
N PHE A 584 12.89 6.13 -26.74
CA PHE A 584 14.07 5.29 -26.92
C PHE A 584 13.78 4.08 -27.81
N PHE A 585 12.64 3.40 -27.67
CA PHE A 585 12.22 2.32 -28.57
C PHE A 585 11.89 2.79 -30.00
N GLN A 586 11.48 4.05 -30.19
CA GLN A 586 11.32 4.64 -31.51
C GLN A 586 12.67 5.07 -32.10
N LEU A 587 13.58 5.64 -31.29
CA LEU A 587 14.96 5.92 -31.69
C LEU A 587 15.73 4.64 -32.04
N LYS A 588 15.52 3.54 -31.30
CA LYS A 588 15.99 2.17 -31.58
C LYS A 588 15.46 1.59 -32.91
N LYS A 589 14.41 2.19 -33.49
CA LYS A 589 13.93 1.86 -34.86
C LYS A 589 14.45 2.80 -35.95
N LEU A 590 15.08 3.91 -35.59
CA LEU A 590 15.60 4.94 -36.51
C LEU A 590 17.13 4.91 -36.61
N LEU A 591 17.81 4.47 -35.54
CA LEU A 591 19.25 4.23 -35.54
C LEU A 591 19.57 2.86 -36.17
N PRO A 592 20.65 2.75 -36.97
CA PRO A 592 21.20 1.45 -37.37
C PRO A 592 21.54 0.60 -36.14
N ALA A 593 21.41 -0.73 -36.26
CA ALA A 593 21.57 -1.65 -35.13
C ALA A 593 22.95 -1.46 -34.43
N PRO A 594 22.98 -1.04 -33.15
CA PRO A 594 24.21 -1.01 -32.38
C PRO A 594 24.66 -2.43 -32.04
N GLU A 595 25.96 -2.60 -31.81
CA GLU A 595 26.54 -3.88 -31.37
C GLU A 595 25.92 -4.32 -30.03
N ASP A 596 25.56 -5.61 -29.92
CA ASP A 596 24.66 -6.14 -28.87
C ASP A 596 25.14 -5.85 -27.43
N ASP A 597 26.45 -5.77 -27.21
CA ASP A 597 27.04 -5.39 -25.91
C ASP A 597 26.56 -4.01 -25.42
N THR A 598 26.26 -3.08 -26.32
CA THR A 598 25.71 -1.76 -25.97
C THR A 598 24.30 -1.87 -25.40
N LEU A 599 23.50 -2.82 -25.88
CA LEU A 599 22.15 -3.07 -25.37
C LEU A 599 22.20 -3.75 -24.00
N ALA A 600 23.03 -4.78 -23.85
CA ALA A 600 23.23 -5.46 -22.57
C ALA A 600 23.77 -4.52 -21.48
N TYR A 601 24.69 -3.61 -21.85
CA TYR A 601 25.17 -2.54 -20.98
C TYR A 601 24.02 -1.62 -20.53
N ILE A 602 23.27 -1.03 -21.47
CA ILE A 602 22.18 -0.09 -21.16
C ILE A 602 21.06 -0.72 -20.31
N GLU A 603 20.67 -1.97 -20.59
CA GLU A 603 19.68 -2.68 -19.75
C GLU A 603 20.22 -3.01 -18.34
N GLY A 604 21.54 -3.10 -18.18
CA GLY A 604 22.20 -3.10 -16.87
C GLY A 604 22.10 -1.78 -16.12
N LEU A 605 22.23 -0.64 -16.81
CA LEU A 605 22.29 0.69 -16.21
C LEU A 605 20.97 1.18 -15.60
N PHE A 606 19.83 0.90 -16.24
CA PHE A 606 18.53 1.30 -15.70
C PHE A 606 18.12 0.47 -14.46
N LYS A 607 18.66 -0.75 -14.33
CA LYS A 607 18.27 -1.76 -13.34
C LYS A 607 18.26 -1.26 -11.87
N PRO A 608 19.25 -0.50 -11.37
CA PRO A 608 19.24 -0.01 -9.98
C PRO A 608 18.27 1.16 -9.73
N LEU A 609 17.86 1.90 -10.76
CA LEU A 609 16.90 3.00 -10.65
C LEU A 609 15.45 2.54 -10.52
N HIS A 610 15.14 1.31 -10.96
CA HIS A 610 13.81 0.71 -10.80
C HIS A 610 13.54 0.22 -9.36
N HIS A 611 14.57 -0.02 -8.55
CA HIS A 611 14.41 -0.54 -7.18
C HIS A 611 14.11 0.57 -6.17
N GLY A 612 12.84 0.67 -5.75
CA GLY A 612 12.38 1.66 -4.78
C GLY A 612 12.82 1.38 -3.33
N GLY A 613 13.30 0.17 -3.05
CA GLY A 613 13.71 -0.30 -1.72
C GLY A 613 15.22 -0.50 -1.53
N LEU A 614 16.02 0.57 -1.46
CA LEU A 614 17.44 0.50 -1.06
C LEU A 614 17.78 1.49 0.07
N GLN A 615 17.39 1.17 1.31
CA GLN A 615 17.82 1.93 2.49
C GLN A 615 19.26 1.62 2.97
N SER A 616 19.96 0.66 2.34
CA SER A 616 21.26 0.14 2.83
C SER A 616 22.46 0.32 1.88
N LYS A 617 22.26 0.34 0.56
CA LYS A 617 23.32 0.47 -0.45
C LYS A 617 23.03 1.65 -1.38
N SER A 618 23.75 2.75 -1.14
CA SER A 618 23.58 4.07 -1.77
C SER A 618 24.20 4.17 -3.17
N ASP A 619 25.22 3.35 -3.42
CA ASP A 619 26.28 3.71 -4.34
C ASP A 619 25.85 3.36 -5.78
N ALA A 620 25.28 2.16 -5.96
CA ALA A 620 24.64 1.72 -7.21
C ALA A 620 23.45 2.58 -7.67
N GLN A 621 22.80 3.35 -6.77
CA GLN A 621 21.77 4.31 -7.17
C GLN A 621 22.36 5.60 -7.76
N LEU A 622 23.58 5.95 -7.35
CA LEU A 622 24.33 7.08 -7.88
C LEU A 622 24.92 6.74 -9.25
N ASP A 623 25.62 5.60 -9.34
CA ASP A 623 26.20 5.08 -10.58
C ASP A 623 25.14 5.00 -11.69
N ALA A 624 24.01 4.34 -11.42
CA ALA A 624 22.90 4.22 -12.36
C ALA A 624 22.33 5.58 -12.82
N ALA A 625 22.24 6.58 -11.93
CA ALA A 625 21.78 7.92 -12.28
C ALA A 625 22.78 8.66 -13.20
N LEU A 626 24.08 8.43 -13.00
CA LEU A 626 25.16 9.01 -13.80
C LEU A 626 25.27 8.35 -15.17
N ASP A 627 25.16 7.03 -15.23
CA ASP A 627 25.29 6.26 -16.46
C ASP A 627 24.04 6.40 -17.34
N VAL A 628 22.84 6.44 -16.76
CA VAL A 628 21.62 6.82 -17.49
C VAL A 628 21.72 8.25 -18.02
N PHE A 629 22.35 9.18 -17.30
CA PHE A 629 22.60 10.53 -17.81
C PHE A 629 23.59 10.54 -18.99
N GLN A 630 24.71 9.80 -18.91
CA GLN A 630 25.65 9.65 -20.03
C GLN A 630 24.97 9.05 -21.27
N VAL A 631 24.13 8.04 -21.10
CA VAL A 631 23.33 7.43 -22.17
C VAL A 631 22.34 8.43 -22.76
N LEU A 632 21.59 9.18 -21.95
CA LEU A 632 20.66 10.21 -22.43
C LEU A 632 21.37 11.37 -23.15
N GLN A 633 22.55 11.78 -22.69
CA GLN A 633 23.34 12.80 -23.37
C GLN A 633 23.87 12.28 -24.72
N LYS A 634 24.42 11.06 -24.77
CA LYS A 634 24.83 10.41 -26.02
C LYS A 634 23.67 10.31 -27.02
N ILE A 635 22.48 9.88 -26.57
CA ILE A 635 21.27 9.81 -27.40
C ILE A 635 20.84 11.20 -27.90
N SER A 636 20.96 12.25 -27.06
CA SER A 636 20.67 13.63 -27.46
C SER A 636 21.63 14.10 -28.56
N ASP A 637 22.93 13.89 -28.38
CA ASP A 637 23.95 14.33 -29.32
C ASP A 637 23.89 13.54 -30.64
N GLU A 638 23.64 12.23 -30.57
CA GLU A 638 23.40 11.37 -31.74
C GLU A 638 22.09 11.75 -32.48
N ALA A 639 21.00 12.04 -31.76
CA ALA A 639 19.75 12.49 -32.39
C ALA A 639 19.92 13.86 -33.09
N VAL A 640 20.66 14.79 -32.47
CA VAL A 640 21.02 16.09 -33.09
C VAL A 640 21.91 15.88 -34.31
N ALA A 641 22.87 14.96 -34.27
CA ALA A 641 23.72 14.62 -35.40
C ALA A 641 22.93 13.98 -36.56
N VAL A 642 22.05 13.01 -36.28
CA VAL A 642 21.19 12.35 -37.27
C VAL A 642 20.22 13.34 -37.90
N LEU A 643 19.55 14.18 -37.12
CA LEU A 643 18.66 15.23 -37.65
C LEU A 643 19.43 16.26 -38.49
N SER A 644 20.64 16.64 -38.08
CA SER A 644 21.50 17.53 -38.88
C SER A 644 21.95 16.87 -40.19
N TYR A 645 22.24 15.57 -40.16
CA TYR A 645 22.60 14.79 -41.34
C TYR A 645 21.42 14.66 -42.31
N GLU A 646 20.24 14.22 -41.84
CA GLU A 646 19.06 14.10 -42.70
C GLU A 646 18.60 15.44 -43.28
N VAL A 647 18.64 16.53 -42.51
CA VAL A 647 18.34 17.88 -43.04
C VAL A 647 19.34 18.27 -44.14
N THR A 648 20.63 17.96 -43.94
CA THR A 648 21.67 18.23 -44.95
C THR A 648 21.49 17.34 -46.19
N GLU A 649 21.14 16.07 -46.02
CA GLU A 649 20.92 15.12 -47.11
C GLU A 649 19.63 15.44 -47.90
N TYR A 650 18.54 15.82 -47.21
CA TYR A 650 17.32 16.32 -47.85
C TYR A 650 17.57 17.63 -48.61
N HIS A 651 18.32 18.57 -48.05
CA HIS A 651 18.72 19.79 -48.76
C HIS A 651 19.55 19.46 -50.01
N SER A 652 20.49 18.52 -49.91
CA SER A 652 21.28 18.02 -51.04
C SER A 652 20.42 17.34 -52.11
N LYS A 653 19.44 16.51 -51.70
CA LYS A 653 18.48 15.85 -52.60
C LYS A 653 17.57 16.87 -53.30
N ILE A 654 17.16 17.93 -52.61
CA ILE A 654 16.36 19.03 -53.16
C ILE A 654 17.16 19.83 -54.20
N GLU A 655 18.41 20.22 -53.92
CA GLU A 655 19.24 20.92 -54.90
C GLU A 655 19.62 20.01 -56.08
N ALA A 656 19.93 18.72 -55.85
CA ALA A 656 20.17 17.77 -56.93
C ALA A 656 18.90 17.47 -57.76
N PHE A 657 17.69 17.65 -57.22
CA PHE A 657 16.44 17.61 -57.99
C PHE A 657 16.25 18.91 -58.78
N ARG A 658 16.47 20.06 -58.15
CA ARG A 658 16.43 21.40 -58.75
C ARG A 658 17.38 21.52 -59.95
N GLU A 659 18.63 21.07 -59.83
CA GLU A 659 19.57 21.00 -60.95
C GLU A 659 19.05 20.11 -62.08
N ARG A 660 18.52 18.91 -61.77
CA ARG A 660 17.97 18.01 -62.79
C ARG A 660 16.79 18.65 -63.52
N VAL A 661 15.91 19.37 -62.83
CA VAL A 661 14.80 20.14 -63.45
C VAL A 661 15.33 21.27 -64.33
N ILE A 662 16.29 22.08 -63.86
CA ILE A 662 16.92 23.16 -64.65
C ILE A 662 17.60 22.59 -65.90
N LYS A 663 18.32 21.47 -65.78
CA LYS A 663 19.09 20.82 -66.84
C LYS A 663 18.20 20.10 -67.86
N ALA A 664 17.02 19.62 -67.45
CA ALA A 664 16.02 19.02 -68.34
C ALA A 664 15.14 20.06 -69.06
N THR A 665 14.85 21.21 -68.43
CA THR A 665 13.99 22.27 -69.03
C THR A 665 14.77 23.35 -69.78
N GLY A 666 16.07 23.51 -69.51
CA GLY A 666 16.95 24.46 -70.18
C GLY A 666 16.61 25.94 -69.95
N ARG A 667 15.78 26.26 -68.96
CA ARG A 667 15.29 27.63 -68.68
C ARG A 667 15.27 27.93 -67.18
N HIS A 668 15.87 29.06 -66.81
CA HIS A 668 16.02 29.49 -65.42
C HIS A 668 14.80 30.26 -64.83
N GLN A 669 13.63 30.27 -65.50
CA GLN A 669 12.51 31.15 -65.13
C GLN A 669 11.21 30.40 -64.80
N SER A 670 10.74 30.64 -63.56
CA SER A 670 9.36 30.49 -63.05
C SER A 670 8.53 29.30 -63.57
N VAL A 671 8.73 28.12 -62.96
CA VAL A 671 7.70 27.06 -62.97
C VAL A 671 6.64 27.43 -61.93
N SER A 672 5.56 28.08 -62.36
CA SER A 672 4.48 28.50 -61.47
C SER A 672 3.09 28.17 -62.04
N THR A 673 2.51 27.07 -61.57
CA THR A 673 1.08 26.94 -61.17
C THR A 673 0.75 25.53 -60.70
N TYR A 674 1.21 24.47 -61.40
CA TYR A 674 0.76 23.09 -61.14
C TYR A 674 1.59 22.26 -60.14
N GLU A 675 2.85 22.61 -59.88
CA GLU A 675 3.64 21.95 -58.81
C GLU A 675 3.36 22.56 -57.42
N SER A 676 2.72 23.74 -57.38
CA SER A 676 2.44 24.56 -56.19
C SER A 676 1.33 24.00 -55.29
N SER A 677 1.25 22.68 -55.16
CA SER A 677 0.36 22.02 -54.20
C SER A 677 1.05 20.82 -53.56
N LEU A 678 1.72 19.96 -54.34
CA LEU A 678 2.54 18.89 -53.77
C LEU A 678 3.89 19.41 -53.28
N VAL A 679 4.60 20.21 -54.09
CA VAL A 679 5.83 20.89 -53.67
C VAL A 679 5.52 21.96 -52.63
N GLN A 680 4.38 22.65 -52.73
CA GLN A 680 3.99 23.62 -51.70
C GLN A 680 3.53 22.95 -50.39
N ALA A 681 2.97 21.73 -50.39
CA ALA A 681 2.70 20.97 -49.16
C ALA A 681 3.99 20.40 -48.54
N LEU A 682 4.94 19.93 -49.35
CA LEU A 682 6.27 19.51 -48.87
C LEU A 682 7.07 20.70 -48.35
N ILE A 683 7.03 21.86 -49.01
CA ILE A 683 7.63 23.10 -48.53
C ILE A 683 6.87 23.65 -47.33
N PHE A 684 5.54 23.56 -47.22
CA PHE A 684 4.85 23.91 -45.96
C PHE A 684 5.15 22.94 -44.83
N SER A 685 5.42 21.66 -45.10
CA SER A 685 5.82 20.69 -44.08
C SER A 685 7.26 20.94 -43.63
N ALA A 686 8.18 21.14 -44.57
CA ALA A 686 9.59 21.47 -44.28
C ALA A 686 9.76 22.88 -43.70
N ALA A 687 8.99 23.87 -44.16
CA ALA A 687 8.98 25.23 -43.61
C ALA A 687 8.16 25.34 -42.33
N ALA A 688 7.20 24.45 -42.06
CA ALA A 688 6.70 24.27 -40.70
C ALA A 688 7.83 23.74 -39.81
N LEU A 689 8.56 22.70 -40.24
CA LEU A 689 9.73 22.16 -39.53
C LEU A 689 10.81 23.23 -39.27
N VAL A 690 11.09 24.09 -40.26
CA VAL A 690 12.11 25.16 -40.20
C VAL A 690 11.60 26.47 -39.57
N ALA A 691 10.29 26.74 -39.55
CA ALA A 691 9.71 27.79 -38.70
C ALA A 691 9.64 27.33 -37.22
N THR A 692 9.39 26.04 -36.98
CA THR A 692 9.79 25.37 -35.75
C THR A 692 11.31 25.17 -35.64
N GLY A 693 12.11 25.75 -36.55
CA GLY A 693 13.53 25.97 -36.30
C GLY A 693 13.72 26.96 -35.15
N GLN A 694 13.01 28.09 -35.14
CA GLN A 694 13.01 29.00 -33.98
C GLN A 694 12.00 28.59 -32.92
N ALA A 695 10.72 28.39 -33.28
CA ALA A 695 9.70 28.05 -32.28
C ALA A 695 9.95 26.66 -31.65
N GLY A 696 10.55 25.74 -32.39
CA GLY A 696 10.95 24.42 -31.90
C GLY A 696 12.34 24.42 -31.26
N ALA A 697 13.35 25.20 -31.69
CA ALA A 697 14.55 25.37 -30.85
C ALA A 697 14.21 26.03 -29.51
N GLN A 698 13.22 26.92 -29.47
CA GLN A 698 12.68 27.45 -28.22
C GLN A 698 11.91 26.37 -27.44
N LEU A 699 11.07 25.54 -28.09
CA LEU A 699 10.35 24.44 -27.43
C LEU A 699 11.28 23.33 -26.91
N PHE A 700 12.33 22.98 -27.67
CA PHE A 700 13.37 22.03 -27.30
C PHE A 700 14.32 22.62 -26.26
N GLY A 701 14.59 23.93 -26.27
CA GLY A 701 15.26 24.63 -25.17
C GLY A 701 14.43 24.56 -23.90
N ASP A 702 13.18 25.02 -23.95
CA ASP A 702 12.18 24.90 -22.88
C ASP A 702 12.06 23.47 -22.33
N LEU A 703 12.07 22.46 -23.21
CA LEU A 703 11.95 21.04 -22.84
C LEU A 703 13.25 20.49 -22.25
N ARG A 704 14.40 20.77 -22.87
CA ARG A 704 15.72 20.44 -22.33
C ARG A 704 15.90 21.05 -20.95
N ASP A 705 15.54 22.31 -20.78
CA ASP A 705 15.69 23.01 -19.51
C ASP A 705 14.69 22.47 -18.46
N LYS A 706 13.46 22.08 -18.86
CA LYS A 706 12.52 21.35 -17.97
C LYS A 706 13.03 19.95 -17.57
N ILE A 707 13.62 19.19 -18.50
CA ILE A 707 14.24 17.88 -18.23
C ILE A 707 15.48 18.04 -17.33
N THR A 708 16.32 19.02 -17.61
CA THR A 708 17.54 19.33 -16.85
C THR A 708 17.19 19.77 -15.43
N LEU A 709 16.18 20.64 -15.28
CA LEU A 709 15.61 20.99 -13.97
C LEU A 709 15.02 19.75 -13.26
N ALA A 710 14.35 18.85 -13.98
CA ALA A 710 13.83 17.61 -13.40
C ALA A 710 14.96 16.69 -12.90
N ALA A 711 16.04 16.54 -13.66
CA ALA A 711 17.24 15.78 -13.27
C ALA A 711 17.91 16.40 -12.02
N MET A 712 18.15 17.72 -12.01
CA MET A 712 18.66 18.42 -10.81
C MET A 712 17.71 18.27 -9.61
N ARG A 713 16.40 18.25 -9.84
CA ARG A 713 15.38 18.01 -8.80
C ARG A 713 15.44 16.59 -8.25
N CYS A 714 15.70 15.58 -9.08
CA CYS A 714 15.93 14.20 -8.63
C CYS A 714 17.24 14.09 -7.84
N VAL A 715 18.35 14.67 -8.32
CA VAL A 715 19.64 14.70 -7.61
C VAL A 715 19.52 15.36 -6.23
N LEU A 716 18.88 16.54 -6.14
CA LEU A 716 18.69 17.19 -4.84
C LEU A 716 17.74 16.43 -3.90
N ARG A 717 16.77 15.68 -4.44
CA ARG A 717 15.90 14.78 -3.66
C ARG A 717 16.68 13.60 -3.10
N ALA A 718 17.48 12.91 -3.92
CA ALA A 718 18.37 11.84 -3.45
C ALA A 718 19.32 12.36 -2.36
N LEU A 719 19.97 13.51 -2.59
CA LEU A 719 20.81 14.16 -1.60
C LEU A 719 20.06 14.60 -0.33
N THR A 720 18.76 14.95 -0.38
CA THR A 720 17.97 15.30 0.84
C THR A 720 17.47 14.08 1.61
N ALA A 721 17.33 12.92 0.96
CA ALA A 721 16.97 11.66 1.61
C ALA A 721 18.20 10.92 2.19
N ALA A 722 19.38 11.10 1.60
CA ALA A 722 20.61 10.42 2.00
C ALA A 722 21.13 10.88 3.39
N PRO A 723 21.67 9.97 4.22
CA PRO A 723 22.39 10.30 5.44
C PRO A 723 23.54 11.30 5.21
N LYS A 724 23.78 12.21 6.17
CA LYS A 724 24.72 13.35 6.05
C LYS A 724 26.16 12.94 5.73
N ASP A 725 26.60 11.81 6.29
CA ASP A 725 27.87 11.15 6.03
C ASP A 725 27.93 10.57 4.61
N ARG A 726 26.95 9.74 4.22
CA ARG A 726 26.91 9.12 2.88
C ARG A 726 26.74 10.13 1.75
N ALA A 727 25.93 11.17 1.96
CA ALA A 727 25.77 12.27 1.01
C ALA A 727 27.10 13.02 0.79
N VAL A 728 27.96 13.10 1.81
CA VAL A 728 29.31 13.67 1.68
C VAL A 728 30.24 12.68 0.96
N THR A 729 30.16 11.37 1.20
CA THR A 729 30.93 10.35 0.46
C THR A 729 30.60 10.37 -1.04
N ALA A 730 29.32 10.20 -1.39
CA ALA A 730 28.79 10.23 -2.76
C ALA A 730 29.08 11.54 -3.50
N MET A 731 29.24 12.65 -2.77
CA MET A 731 29.78 13.88 -3.33
C MET A 731 31.31 13.84 -3.45
N SER A 732 32.05 13.39 -2.44
CA SER A 732 33.53 13.37 -2.47
C SER A 732 34.12 12.50 -3.59
N GLU A 733 33.38 11.49 -4.08
CA GLU A 733 33.73 10.63 -5.21
C GLU A 733 33.54 11.31 -6.59
N GLY A 734 33.15 12.59 -6.60
CA GLY A 734 33.36 13.53 -7.72
C GLY A 734 32.32 13.48 -8.85
N GLN A 735 31.82 12.29 -9.20
CA GLN A 735 30.92 12.12 -10.36
C GLN A 735 29.64 12.97 -10.25
N LEU A 736 29.02 13.04 -9.06
CA LEU A 736 27.78 13.80 -8.84
C LEU A 736 27.97 15.31 -9.00
N TRP A 737 29.17 15.82 -8.73
CA TRP A 737 29.50 17.23 -8.93
C TRP A 737 29.65 17.56 -10.40
N ALA A 738 30.36 16.73 -11.16
CA ALA A 738 30.46 16.85 -12.61
C ALA A 738 29.07 16.85 -13.26
N LEU A 739 28.16 15.97 -12.80
CA LEU A 739 26.76 15.96 -13.23
C LEU A 739 26.04 17.28 -12.88
N LEU A 740 26.18 17.82 -11.66
CA LEU A 740 25.55 19.09 -11.29
C LEU A 740 26.13 20.30 -12.06
N ALA A 741 27.43 20.29 -12.38
CA ALA A 741 28.08 21.28 -13.23
C ALA A 741 27.57 21.22 -14.67
N GLN A 742 27.48 20.02 -15.25
CA GLN A 742 26.92 19.76 -16.58
C GLN A 742 25.45 20.20 -16.66
N LEU A 743 24.60 19.75 -15.75
CA LEU A 743 23.19 20.16 -15.67
C LEU A 743 23.05 21.69 -15.53
N THR A 744 23.90 22.34 -14.74
CA THR A 744 23.84 23.81 -14.57
C THR A 744 24.28 24.56 -15.82
N SER A 745 25.37 24.13 -16.48
CA SER A 745 25.84 24.75 -17.72
C SER A 745 24.84 24.55 -18.88
N MET A 746 24.08 23.45 -18.89
CA MET A 746 22.96 23.25 -19.82
C MET A 746 21.82 24.23 -19.57
N LEU A 747 21.39 24.45 -18.31
CA LEU A 747 20.36 25.46 -17.99
C LEU A 747 20.82 26.89 -18.30
N THR A 748 22.06 27.22 -17.93
CA THR A 748 22.57 28.59 -17.96
C THR A 748 24.07 28.63 -18.22
N SER A 749 24.48 29.05 -19.43
CA SER A 749 25.85 29.52 -19.70
C SER A 749 26.20 30.81 -18.93
N SER A 750 25.19 31.47 -18.35
CA SER A 750 25.32 32.67 -17.52
C SER A 750 25.68 32.40 -16.05
N CYS A 751 26.05 31.17 -15.70
CA CYS A 751 26.40 30.78 -14.32
C CYS A 751 27.80 30.15 -14.16
N PRO A 752 28.88 30.83 -14.59
CA PRO A 752 30.24 30.30 -14.52
C PRO A 752 30.73 30.06 -13.08
N HIS A 753 30.36 30.88 -12.10
CA HIS A 753 30.81 30.70 -10.71
C HIS A 753 30.10 29.52 -10.03
N ILE A 754 28.81 29.33 -10.29
CA ILE A 754 28.04 28.18 -9.78
C ILE A 754 28.54 26.87 -10.41
N VAL A 755 28.78 26.84 -11.73
CA VAL A 755 29.39 25.67 -12.41
C VAL A 755 30.76 25.35 -11.81
N LYS A 756 31.64 26.37 -11.68
CA LYS A 756 32.97 26.20 -11.08
C LYS A 756 32.90 25.74 -9.61
N ALA A 757 31.91 26.19 -8.84
CA ALA A 757 31.70 25.75 -7.46
C ALA A 757 31.26 24.28 -7.39
N PHE A 758 30.53 23.78 -8.39
CA PHE A 758 30.30 22.34 -8.52
C PHE A 758 31.58 21.60 -8.95
N ASP A 759 32.26 22.02 -10.02
CA ASP A 759 33.49 21.38 -10.53
C ASP A 759 34.59 21.17 -9.46
N ASN A 760 34.68 22.09 -8.48
CA ASN A 760 35.64 22.02 -7.37
C ASN A 760 35.08 21.27 -6.13
N ASN A 761 34.11 20.38 -6.31
CA ASN A 761 33.47 19.59 -5.26
C ASN A 761 32.93 20.44 -4.08
N GLY A 762 32.32 21.59 -4.37
CA GLY A 762 31.82 22.54 -3.36
C GLY A 762 32.92 23.35 -2.66
N SER A 763 34.19 23.16 -3.06
CA SER A 763 35.32 23.96 -2.60
C SER A 763 35.42 25.25 -3.41
N VAL A 764 35.23 26.38 -2.75
CA VAL A 764 35.29 27.71 -3.36
C VAL A 764 36.42 28.49 -2.69
N ALA A 765 37.33 29.06 -3.48
CA ALA A 765 38.39 29.90 -2.94
C ALA A 765 37.77 31.14 -2.26
N PRO A 766 38.24 31.60 -1.08
CA PRO A 766 37.60 32.71 -0.37
C PRO A 766 37.48 34.02 -1.16
N LEU A 767 38.38 34.25 -2.13
CA LEU A 767 38.35 35.41 -3.05
C LEU A 767 37.29 35.31 -4.15
N GLU A 768 36.76 34.11 -4.42
CA GLU A 768 35.75 33.85 -5.45
C GLU A 768 34.33 33.75 -4.86
N MET A 769 34.22 33.65 -3.53
CA MET A 769 32.94 33.54 -2.82
C MET A 769 32.04 34.76 -3.04
N ASP A 770 32.59 35.98 -3.06
CA ASP A 770 31.79 37.19 -3.33
C ASP A 770 31.22 37.21 -4.76
N ALA A 771 31.97 36.71 -5.75
CA ALA A 771 31.49 36.60 -7.13
C ALA A 771 30.40 35.52 -7.27
N LEU A 772 30.58 34.37 -6.60
CA LEU A 772 29.57 33.32 -6.50
C LEU A 772 28.28 33.82 -5.81
N LEU A 773 28.41 34.58 -4.73
CA LEU A 773 27.26 35.16 -4.02
C LEU A 773 26.53 36.23 -4.85
N ALA A 774 27.25 37.01 -5.68
CA ALA A 774 26.64 37.91 -6.64
C ALA A 774 25.85 37.14 -7.73
N GLU A 775 26.42 36.08 -8.29
CA GLU A 775 25.76 35.23 -9.30
C GLU A 775 24.49 34.53 -8.74
N ILE A 776 24.57 34.04 -7.50
CA ILE A 776 23.45 33.48 -6.74
C ILE A 776 22.36 34.54 -6.48
N SER A 777 22.76 35.77 -6.13
CA SER A 777 21.85 36.91 -5.97
C SER A 777 21.10 37.22 -7.26
N ASP A 778 21.81 37.29 -8.38
CA ASP A 778 21.21 37.58 -9.68
C ASP A 778 20.24 36.48 -10.12
N GLN A 779 20.57 35.20 -9.91
CA GLN A 779 19.64 34.09 -10.18
C GLN A 779 18.36 34.18 -9.34
N LEU A 780 18.47 34.30 -8.01
CA LEU A 780 17.33 34.37 -7.08
C LEU A 780 16.48 35.65 -7.23
N THR A 781 17.08 36.75 -7.71
CA THR A 781 16.36 38.00 -7.97
C THR A 781 15.80 38.10 -9.39
N SER A 782 16.28 37.29 -10.34
CA SER A 782 15.79 37.26 -11.73
C SER A 782 14.30 36.91 -11.82
N LYS A 783 13.67 37.17 -12.97
CA LYS A 783 12.36 36.60 -13.31
C LYS A 783 12.47 35.30 -14.14
N LYS A 784 13.69 34.80 -14.39
CA LYS A 784 13.95 33.68 -15.32
C LYS A 784 14.01 32.34 -14.60
N THR A 785 12.93 32.00 -13.90
CA THR A 785 12.41 30.64 -13.58
C THR A 785 13.28 29.55 -12.93
N TRP A 786 14.61 29.67 -12.87
CA TRP A 786 15.51 28.57 -12.50
C TRP A 786 16.22 28.84 -11.16
N ASN A 787 15.46 28.88 -10.05
CA ASN A 787 16.06 29.00 -8.70
C ASN A 787 16.99 27.81 -8.36
N ALA A 788 16.77 26.64 -8.97
CA ALA A 788 17.36 25.39 -8.51
C ALA A 788 18.90 25.36 -8.47
N PRO A 789 19.67 25.80 -9.49
CA PRO A 789 21.14 25.80 -9.40
C PRO A 789 21.67 26.66 -8.24
N ALA A 790 21.06 27.83 -8.00
CA ALA A 790 21.42 28.70 -6.89
C ALA A 790 21.12 28.05 -5.52
N LEU A 791 20.01 27.32 -5.40
CA LEU A 791 19.66 26.57 -4.18
C LEU A 791 20.49 25.29 -4.01
N CYS A 792 20.87 24.61 -5.11
CA CYS A 792 21.81 23.49 -5.12
C CYS A 792 23.17 23.92 -4.56
N VAL A 793 23.78 24.97 -5.12
CA VAL A 793 25.14 25.35 -4.75
C VAL A 793 25.20 25.88 -3.32
N LEU A 794 24.21 26.69 -2.89
CA LEU A 794 24.12 27.18 -1.52
C LEU A 794 24.02 26.04 -0.49
N ARG A 795 23.47 24.89 -0.89
CA ARG A 795 23.44 23.69 -0.05
C ARG A 795 24.77 22.95 -0.02
N CYS A 796 25.43 22.81 -1.17
CA CYS A 796 26.56 21.89 -1.30
C CYS A 796 27.94 22.52 -0.99
N ILE A 797 28.09 23.85 -1.04
CA ILE A 797 29.33 24.56 -0.67
C ILE A 797 29.83 24.13 0.72
N ASN A 798 31.15 23.90 0.86
CA ASN A 798 31.78 23.63 2.15
C ASN A 798 31.97 24.93 2.97
N TRP A 799 30.86 25.47 3.49
CA TRP A 799 30.81 26.73 4.25
C TRP A 799 31.74 26.80 5.47
N ARG A 800 32.22 25.66 5.98
CA ARG A 800 33.17 25.59 7.10
C ARG A 800 34.62 25.87 6.69
N GLN A 801 34.98 25.61 5.43
CA GLN A 801 36.34 25.79 4.90
C GLN A 801 36.43 26.98 3.92
N CYS A 802 35.38 27.23 3.14
CA CYS A 802 35.40 28.16 2.00
C CYS A 802 34.89 29.57 2.33
N ALA A 803 34.20 29.74 3.46
CA ALA A 803 33.45 30.94 3.77
C ALA A 803 33.81 31.55 5.11
N THR A 804 33.85 32.88 5.15
CA THR A 804 33.86 33.67 6.37
C THR A 804 32.44 33.80 6.93
N GLY A 805 32.31 34.26 8.18
CA GLY A 805 31.00 34.64 8.72
C GLY A 805 30.26 35.66 7.85
N THR A 806 30.96 36.64 7.26
CA THR A 806 30.32 37.65 6.40
C THR A 806 29.76 37.05 5.11
N HIS A 807 30.42 36.04 4.52
CA HIS A 807 29.90 35.30 3.37
C HIS A 807 28.65 34.48 3.74
N VAL A 808 28.65 33.80 4.91
CA VAL A 808 27.49 33.07 5.44
C VAL A 808 26.31 34.01 5.72
N ALA A 809 26.55 35.18 6.31
CA ALA A 809 25.53 36.19 6.55
C ALA A 809 24.94 36.78 5.26
N ALA A 810 25.78 36.97 4.21
CA ALA A 810 25.31 37.37 2.90
C ALA A 810 24.42 36.29 2.25
N ALA A 811 24.83 35.02 2.27
CA ALA A 811 24.04 33.90 1.77
C ALA A 811 22.68 33.76 2.47
N VAL A 812 22.66 33.87 3.80
CA VAL A 812 21.44 33.92 4.62
C VAL A 812 20.54 35.08 4.19
N LYS A 813 21.10 36.28 4.00
CA LYS A 813 20.35 37.46 3.56
C LYS A 813 19.69 37.24 2.20
N LEU A 814 20.41 36.69 1.22
CA LEU A 814 19.88 36.40 -0.12
C LEU A 814 18.71 35.40 -0.06
N LEU A 815 18.85 34.31 0.71
CA LEU A 815 17.78 33.34 0.91
C LEU A 815 16.55 33.96 1.58
N MET A 816 16.73 34.71 2.68
CA MET A 816 15.61 35.39 3.34
C MET A 816 14.93 36.39 2.40
N GLN A 817 15.68 37.17 1.62
CA GLN A 817 15.11 38.11 0.65
C GLN A 817 14.36 37.41 -0.50
N ALA A 818 14.84 36.25 -0.98
CA ALA A 818 14.13 35.45 -1.98
C ALA A 818 12.82 34.85 -1.44
N ILE A 819 12.79 34.50 -0.15
CA ILE A 819 11.59 34.00 0.54
C ILE A 819 10.59 35.12 0.78
N GLU A 820 11.01 36.22 1.44
CA GLU A 820 10.13 37.36 1.78
C GLU A 820 9.58 38.09 0.54
N SER A 821 10.24 38.00 -0.62
CA SER A 821 9.76 38.57 -1.88
C SER A 821 8.89 37.62 -2.72
N GLY A 822 8.71 36.36 -2.30
CA GLY A 822 7.94 35.35 -3.05
C GLY A 822 8.64 34.83 -4.31
N LYS A 823 9.97 34.92 -4.39
CA LYS A 823 10.78 34.37 -5.50
C LYS A 823 10.94 32.86 -5.43
N ILE A 824 10.97 32.33 -4.21
CA ILE A 824 10.79 30.91 -3.93
C ILE A 824 9.28 30.64 -3.95
N PRO A 825 8.74 29.90 -4.93
CA PRO A 825 7.31 29.80 -5.15
C PRO A 825 6.60 28.98 -4.06
N PHE A 826 5.42 29.45 -3.67
CA PHE A 826 4.49 28.77 -2.77
C PHE A 826 3.39 28.07 -3.58
N LEU A 827 2.90 26.93 -3.10
CA LEU A 827 1.91 26.13 -3.84
C LEU A 827 0.57 26.87 -3.99
N GLU A 828 0.23 27.66 -2.99
CA GLU A 828 -0.97 28.49 -2.92
C GLU A 828 -0.98 29.56 -4.03
N GLN A 829 0.18 30.14 -4.37
CA GLN A 829 0.30 31.06 -5.52
C GLN A 829 0.02 30.35 -6.85
N LEU A 830 0.51 29.12 -7.01
CA LEU A 830 0.30 28.33 -8.24
C LEU A 830 -1.18 27.99 -8.44
N LEU A 831 -1.90 27.71 -7.35
CA LEU A 831 -3.35 27.44 -7.37
C LEU A 831 -4.17 28.70 -7.67
N VAL A 832 -3.85 29.83 -7.03
CA VAL A 832 -4.52 31.12 -7.30
C VAL A 832 -4.31 31.53 -8.76
N ASN A 833 -3.07 31.53 -9.24
CA ASN A 833 -2.76 31.88 -10.64
C ASN A 833 -3.49 30.96 -11.64
N TYR A 834 -3.68 29.68 -11.33
CA TYR A 834 -4.48 28.76 -12.16
C TYR A 834 -5.98 29.12 -12.17
N SER A 835 -6.52 29.57 -11.04
CA SER A 835 -7.91 30.03 -10.95
C SER A 835 -8.14 31.34 -11.70
N GLU A 836 -7.16 32.26 -11.66
CA GLU A 836 -7.19 33.53 -12.39
C GLU A 836 -7.04 33.30 -13.91
N LEU A 837 -6.12 32.42 -14.34
CA LEU A 837 -6.00 31.99 -15.75
C LEU A 837 -7.29 31.36 -16.29
N ASN A 838 -7.98 30.54 -15.49
CA ASN A 838 -9.29 30.01 -15.88
C ASN A 838 -10.36 31.12 -15.99
N GLN A 839 -10.34 32.13 -15.11
CA GLN A 839 -11.26 33.27 -15.20
C GLN A 839 -10.95 34.18 -16.41
N GLU A 840 -9.68 34.43 -16.74
CA GLU A 840 -9.31 35.14 -17.97
C GLU A 840 -9.69 34.34 -19.23
N ALA A 841 -9.48 33.01 -19.24
CA ALA A 841 -9.94 32.16 -20.34
C ALA A 841 -11.47 32.22 -20.52
N HIS A 842 -12.24 32.21 -19.42
CA HIS A 842 -13.69 32.44 -19.48
C HIS A 842 -14.05 33.84 -19.96
N SER A 843 -13.30 34.88 -19.58
CA SER A 843 -13.48 36.28 -20.03
C SER A 843 -13.24 36.46 -21.54
N MET A 844 -12.16 35.88 -22.07
CA MET A 844 -11.84 35.92 -23.50
C MET A 844 -12.84 35.18 -24.38
N VAL A 845 -13.48 34.13 -23.85
CA VAL A 845 -14.58 33.42 -24.52
C VAL A 845 -15.88 34.26 -24.58
N HIS A 846 -16.05 35.24 -23.70
CA HIS A 846 -17.23 36.10 -23.66
C HIS A 846 -17.12 37.44 -24.41
N THR A 847 -15.91 37.92 -24.71
CA THR A 847 -15.69 39.24 -25.33
C THR A 847 -15.59 39.22 -26.86
N ASN A 848 -15.30 38.08 -27.49
CA ASN A 848 -15.22 37.96 -28.94
C ASN A 848 -16.59 37.77 -29.60
N SER A 849 -17.28 38.89 -29.84
CA SER A 849 -18.40 38.97 -30.80
C SER A 849 -18.05 39.92 -31.96
N VAL A 850 -18.62 39.68 -33.14
CA VAL A 850 -18.42 40.42 -34.42
C VAL A 850 -17.18 40.02 -35.25
N VAL A 851 -17.34 38.98 -36.08
CA VAL A 851 -17.10 38.92 -37.56
C VAL A 851 -17.36 37.46 -38.03
N THR A 852 -17.55 37.22 -39.33
CA THR A 852 -18.35 36.11 -39.89
C THR A 852 -17.59 34.86 -40.38
N SER A 853 -18.26 33.72 -40.23
CA SER A 853 -18.32 32.56 -41.16
C SER A 853 -17.06 31.74 -41.52
N VAL A 854 -16.86 30.63 -40.80
CA VAL A 854 -16.36 29.33 -41.33
C VAL A 854 -17.09 28.19 -40.58
N PRO A 855 -17.57 27.11 -41.24
CA PRO A 855 -18.31 26.04 -40.55
C PRO A 855 -17.44 24.82 -40.17
N SER A 856 -17.42 24.45 -38.88
CA SER A 856 -17.15 23.06 -38.44
C SER A 856 -17.73 22.79 -37.04
N GLY A 857 -18.26 21.58 -36.82
CA GLY A 857 -19.11 21.26 -35.67
C GLY A 857 -18.43 20.75 -34.39
N SER A 858 -17.11 20.90 -34.26
CA SER A 858 -16.34 20.31 -33.15
C SER A 858 -16.38 21.12 -31.85
N ALA A 859 -16.19 22.45 -31.93
CA ALA A 859 -16.00 23.31 -30.76
C ALA A 859 -17.22 23.37 -29.82
N LEU A 860 -18.44 23.36 -30.36
CA LEU A 860 -19.67 23.58 -29.59
C LEU A 860 -20.02 22.44 -28.63
N ASN A 861 -19.51 21.22 -28.88
CA ASN A 861 -19.74 20.08 -28.00
C ASN A 861 -18.81 20.10 -26.78
N ALA A 862 -17.58 20.61 -26.92
CA ALA A 862 -16.67 20.81 -25.79
C ALA A 862 -17.25 21.81 -24.77
N THR A 863 -17.93 22.87 -25.23
CA THR A 863 -18.58 23.85 -24.34
C THR A 863 -19.83 23.31 -23.65
N LYS A 864 -20.49 22.28 -24.20
CA LYS A 864 -21.61 21.59 -23.54
C LYS A 864 -21.15 20.61 -22.46
N LEU A 865 -19.98 19.96 -22.63
CA LEU A 865 -19.38 19.09 -21.61
C LEU A 865 -19.15 19.83 -20.27
N LEU A 866 -18.78 21.11 -20.32
CA LEU A 866 -18.44 21.94 -19.16
C LEU A 866 -19.65 22.51 -18.38
N ARG A 867 -20.89 22.09 -18.67
CA ARG A 867 -22.12 22.60 -18.02
C ARG A 867 -22.94 21.52 -17.29
N GLY A 868 -22.40 20.31 -17.11
CA GLY A 868 -23.10 19.18 -16.48
C GLY A 868 -23.03 19.16 -14.95
N SER A 869 -24.20 19.29 -14.31
CA SER A 869 -24.53 18.88 -12.93
C SER A 869 -23.96 19.65 -11.72
N THR A 870 -24.91 20.32 -11.04
CA THR A 870 -25.01 20.45 -9.57
C THR A 870 -23.85 21.06 -8.79
N ALA A 871 -23.61 22.35 -9.00
CA ALA A 871 -23.09 23.21 -7.94
C ALA A 871 -24.24 23.56 -6.96
N ASN A 872 -24.32 22.88 -5.82
CA ASN A 872 -25.19 23.23 -4.69
C ASN A 872 -24.46 22.92 -3.36
N HIS A 873 -24.15 23.97 -2.61
CA HIS A 873 -23.71 23.97 -1.20
C HIS A 873 -22.81 22.81 -0.71
N LEU A 874 -21.49 22.98 -0.84
CA LEU A 874 -20.51 22.46 0.13
C LEU A 874 -19.99 23.64 0.99
N PRO A 875 -19.88 23.50 2.33
CA PRO A 875 -19.28 24.53 3.18
C PRO A 875 -17.78 24.73 2.90
N PRO A 876 -17.21 25.93 3.09
CA PRO A 876 -15.77 26.17 2.93
C PRO A 876 -14.88 25.42 3.93
N ASP A 877 -15.43 24.98 5.07
CA ASP A 877 -14.66 24.77 6.31
C ASP A 877 -14.13 23.34 6.55
N LEU A 878 -14.21 22.44 5.55
CA LEU A 878 -14.06 20.98 5.76
C LEU A 878 -12.92 20.29 4.99
N MET A 879 -11.91 21.03 4.53
CA MET A 879 -10.66 20.45 3.98
C MET A 879 -9.44 21.16 4.56
N PRO A 880 -8.77 20.60 5.59
CA PRO A 880 -7.50 21.14 6.08
C PRO A 880 -6.43 21.02 4.99
N LEU A 881 -5.96 22.16 4.48
CA LEU A 881 -4.89 22.22 3.49
C LEU A 881 -3.57 21.72 4.10
N VAL A 882 -3.25 20.45 3.86
CA VAL A 882 -1.92 19.89 4.15
C VAL A 882 -0.91 20.60 3.24
N HIS A 883 -0.19 21.59 3.79
CA HIS A 883 0.78 22.40 3.06
C HIS A 883 1.90 21.55 2.44
N LYS A 884 1.73 21.18 1.16
CA LYS A 884 2.77 20.52 0.36
C LYS A 884 3.83 21.55 0.01
N GLN A 885 5.02 21.41 0.60
CA GLN A 885 6.16 22.26 0.28
C GLN A 885 6.54 22.08 -1.20
N THR A 886 6.90 23.18 -1.86
CA THR A 886 7.49 23.13 -3.20
C THR A 886 8.94 22.62 -3.13
N PHE A 887 9.48 22.13 -4.24
CA PHE A 887 10.87 21.68 -4.28
C PHE A 887 11.84 22.80 -3.87
N ASP A 888 11.64 24.01 -4.41
CA ASP A 888 12.47 25.18 -4.16
C ASP A 888 12.44 25.56 -2.66
N GLN A 889 11.29 25.40 -1.99
CA GLN A 889 11.18 25.55 -0.54
C GLN A 889 12.02 24.51 0.22
N SER A 890 11.88 23.22 -0.09
CA SER A 890 12.68 22.18 0.58
C SER A 890 14.18 22.33 0.32
N ALA A 891 14.58 22.76 -0.88
CA ALA A 891 15.97 23.05 -1.23
C ALA A 891 16.53 24.26 -0.44
N ALA A 892 15.74 25.33 -0.28
CA ALA A 892 16.15 26.48 0.54
C ALA A 892 16.23 26.15 2.03
N ILE A 893 15.34 25.32 2.58
CA ILE A 893 15.47 24.79 3.95
C ILE A 893 16.79 24.02 4.10
N ALA A 894 17.14 23.17 3.13
CA ALA A 894 18.40 22.42 3.15
C ALA A 894 19.65 23.31 3.02
N ALA A 895 19.59 24.38 2.22
CA ALA A 895 20.66 25.37 2.12
C ALA A 895 20.87 26.14 3.43
N LEU A 896 19.79 26.52 4.13
CA LEU A 896 19.87 27.17 5.44
C LEU A 896 20.44 26.24 6.52
N ALA A 897 20.12 24.94 6.47
CA ALA A 897 20.74 23.94 7.34
C ALA A 897 22.25 23.76 7.06
N ALA A 898 22.68 23.78 5.80
CA ALA A 898 24.10 23.75 5.43
C ALA A 898 24.86 25.01 5.93
N LEU A 899 24.25 26.18 5.78
CA LEU A 899 24.76 27.46 6.29
C LEU A 899 24.88 27.47 7.82
N ALA A 900 23.93 26.88 8.55
CA ALA A 900 23.99 26.76 10.01
C ALA A 900 25.08 25.79 10.49
N ASN A 901 25.22 24.65 9.80
CA ASN A 901 26.25 23.63 10.04
C ASN A 901 27.69 24.11 9.70
N SER A 902 27.86 25.32 9.17
CA SER A 902 29.18 25.90 8.86
C SER A 902 30.04 26.19 10.11
N GLY A 903 29.41 26.38 11.28
CA GLY A 903 30.06 26.98 12.46
C GLY A 903 30.30 28.50 12.36
N ASN A 904 30.00 29.11 11.21
CA ASN A 904 30.22 30.53 10.89
C ASN A 904 28.93 31.38 10.91
N LEU A 905 27.78 30.78 11.25
CA LEU A 905 26.47 31.45 11.25
C LEU A 905 26.39 32.61 12.27
N ASP A 906 26.90 32.40 13.49
CA ASP A 906 26.90 33.42 14.55
C ASP A 906 27.99 34.48 14.31
N SER A 907 29.21 34.06 13.97
CA SER A 907 30.39 34.95 13.80
C SER A 907 30.21 36.02 12.71
N GLY A 908 29.33 35.79 11.73
CA GLY A 908 28.94 36.76 10.72
C GLY A 908 27.72 37.63 11.01
N GLY A 909 26.97 37.33 12.07
CA GLY A 909 25.62 37.85 12.27
C GLY A 909 24.55 37.24 11.36
N GLY A 910 24.84 36.12 10.69
CA GLY A 910 23.84 35.35 9.93
C GLY A 910 22.71 34.82 10.83
N LEU A 911 23.06 34.40 12.05
CA LEU A 911 22.10 34.02 13.09
C LEU A 911 21.12 35.17 13.39
N ALA A 912 21.63 36.39 13.57
CA ALA A 912 20.79 37.57 13.81
C ALA A 912 19.84 37.85 12.64
N LEU A 913 20.29 37.70 11.38
CA LEU A 913 19.44 37.91 10.20
C LEU A 913 18.29 36.89 10.09
N LEU A 914 18.51 35.62 10.45
CA LEU A 914 17.44 34.62 10.53
C LEU A 914 16.38 34.99 11.57
N LEU A 915 16.84 35.43 12.75
CA LEU A 915 15.96 35.77 13.87
C LEU A 915 15.24 37.10 13.65
N GLU A 916 15.88 38.10 13.03
CA GLU A 916 15.25 39.35 12.59
C GLU A 916 14.14 39.10 11.56
N SER A 917 14.34 38.17 10.62
CA SER A 917 13.29 37.79 9.65
C SER A 917 12.15 37.03 10.35
N LEU A 918 12.47 36.04 11.20
CA LEU A 918 11.46 35.31 11.98
C LEU A 918 10.60 36.24 12.83
N GLN A 919 11.22 37.13 13.60
CA GLN A 919 10.55 38.14 14.44
C GLN A 919 9.66 39.07 13.58
N ARG A 920 10.18 39.55 12.44
CA ARG A 920 9.43 40.41 11.51
C ARG A 920 8.20 39.71 10.95
N GLN A 921 8.32 38.47 10.49
CA GLN A 921 7.20 37.73 9.91
C GLN A 921 6.14 37.37 10.97
N ILE A 922 6.56 37.00 12.20
CA ILE A 922 5.64 36.82 13.33
C ILE A 922 4.89 38.12 13.64
N ALA A 923 5.59 39.26 13.72
CA ALA A 923 4.98 40.56 14.00
C ALA A 923 3.97 40.99 12.92
N LEU A 924 4.24 40.69 11.64
CA LEU A 924 3.30 40.95 10.53
C LEU A 924 2.00 40.13 10.64
N VAL A 925 2.05 38.91 11.19
CA VAL A 925 0.84 38.12 11.49
C VAL A 925 0.11 38.68 12.72
N GLN A 926 0.85 38.99 13.79
CA GLN A 926 0.28 39.52 15.03
C GLN A 926 -0.40 40.89 14.88
N GLN A 927 -0.05 41.68 13.86
CA GLN A 927 -0.71 42.96 13.57
C GLN A 927 -2.17 42.80 13.09
N GLY A 928 -2.59 41.61 12.65
CA GLY A 928 -4.00 41.27 12.41
C GLY A 928 -4.70 42.00 11.24
N ASP A 929 -4.04 42.96 10.60
CA ASP A 929 -4.62 43.75 9.52
C ASP A 929 -5.00 42.88 8.31
N GLN A 930 -6.20 43.10 7.76
CA GLN A 930 -6.60 42.54 6.46
C GLN A 930 -5.86 43.22 5.28
N ILE A 931 -5.14 44.32 5.53
CA ILE A 931 -4.46 45.12 4.51
C ILE A 931 -3.28 44.34 3.88
N PRO A 932 -2.34 43.75 4.66
CA PRO A 932 -1.34 42.81 4.15
C PRO A 932 -1.88 41.72 3.22
N GLU A 933 -3.02 41.08 3.52
CA GLU A 933 -3.56 40.05 2.61
C GLU A 933 -4.04 40.62 1.28
N ARG A 934 -4.76 41.75 1.30
CA ARG A 934 -5.25 42.39 0.06
C ARG A 934 -4.07 42.88 -0.80
N GLN A 935 -3.03 43.43 -0.17
CA GLN A 935 -1.79 43.83 -0.84
C GLN A 935 -0.98 42.63 -1.34
N ALA A 936 -0.92 41.52 -0.60
CA ALA A 936 -0.24 40.31 -1.05
C ALA A 936 -0.89 39.74 -2.31
N ARG A 937 -2.22 39.57 -2.31
CA ARG A 937 -2.99 39.13 -3.48
C ARG A 937 -2.78 40.05 -4.69
N ALA A 938 -2.90 41.37 -4.50
CA ALA A 938 -2.67 42.37 -5.55
C ALA A 938 -1.22 42.45 -6.09
N LEU A 939 -0.26 41.77 -5.45
CA LEU A 939 1.13 41.66 -5.88
C LEU A 939 1.51 40.21 -6.27
N HIS A 940 0.53 39.29 -6.37
CA HIS A 940 0.71 37.84 -6.53
C HIS A 940 1.70 37.21 -5.53
N ARG A 941 1.77 37.75 -4.30
CA ARG A 941 2.61 37.26 -3.19
C ARG A 941 1.80 36.33 -2.26
N PRO A 942 2.46 35.44 -1.50
CA PRO A 942 1.78 34.64 -0.49
C PRO A 942 1.25 35.55 0.64
N PRO A 943 0.15 35.19 1.32
CA PRO A 943 -0.27 35.85 2.55
C PRO A 943 0.83 35.86 3.61
N ALA A 944 0.88 36.89 4.45
CA ALA A 944 1.93 37.07 5.45
C ALA A 944 2.07 35.86 6.40
N TRP A 945 0.96 35.21 6.76
CA TRP A 945 0.97 34.01 7.60
C TRP A 945 1.58 32.79 6.90
N VAL A 946 1.44 32.65 5.58
CA VAL A 946 2.08 31.58 4.80
C VAL A 946 3.60 31.78 4.76
N VAL A 947 4.05 33.03 4.56
CA VAL A 947 5.47 33.40 4.63
C VAL A 947 6.02 33.17 6.05
N ALA A 948 5.32 33.62 7.09
CA ALA A 948 5.72 33.44 8.49
C ALA A 948 5.78 31.95 8.90
N SER A 949 4.78 31.16 8.52
CA SER A 949 4.72 29.71 8.70
C SER A 949 5.94 29.01 8.07
N TYR A 950 6.29 29.39 6.85
CA TYR A 950 7.44 28.83 6.15
C TYR A 950 8.80 29.32 6.70
N VAL A 951 8.95 30.61 6.99
CA VAL A 951 10.16 31.16 7.63
C VAL A 951 10.37 30.54 9.01
N ARG A 952 9.31 30.33 9.80
CA ARG A 952 9.33 29.56 11.06
C ARG A 952 9.92 28.17 10.85
N ARG A 953 9.40 27.39 9.89
CA ARG A 953 9.96 26.06 9.56
C ARG A 953 11.42 26.11 9.11
N ALA A 954 11.78 27.09 8.27
CA ALA A 954 13.11 27.22 7.70
C ALA A 954 14.17 27.61 8.73
N VAL A 955 13.89 28.62 9.57
CA VAL A 955 14.79 29.06 10.64
C VAL A 955 14.94 27.97 11.69
N VAL A 956 13.86 27.35 12.17
CA VAL A 956 13.94 26.25 13.15
C VAL A 956 14.76 25.07 12.61
N CYS A 957 14.61 24.74 11.32
CA CYS A 957 15.41 23.69 10.69
C CYS A 957 16.90 24.06 10.60
N ALA A 958 17.24 25.33 10.36
CA ALA A 958 18.61 25.80 10.39
C ALA A 958 19.22 25.68 11.80
N LEU A 959 18.50 26.18 12.82
CA LEU A 959 19.00 26.18 14.20
C LEU A 959 19.13 24.76 14.81
N GLU A 960 18.33 23.78 14.38
CA GLU A 960 18.52 22.36 14.74
C GLU A 960 19.84 21.75 14.22
N HIS A 961 20.46 22.35 13.19
CA HIS A 961 21.71 21.91 12.56
C HIS A 961 22.94 22.76 12.96
N MET A 962 22.78 23.72 13.88
CA MET A 962 23.89 24.55 14.34
C MET A 962 24.68 23.83 15.44
N GLU A 963 25.97 23.62 15.21
CA GLU A 963 26.92 23.01 16.15
C GLU A 963 28.06 24.01 16.44
N PRO A 964 28.42 24.27 17.72
CA PRO A 964 27.78 23.81 18.95
C PRO A 964 26.43 24.52 19.21
N VAL A 965 25.47 23.82 19.83
CA VAL A 965 24.12 24.36 20.14
C VAL A 965 24.20 25.51 21.16
N GLU A 966 25.26 25.50 21.96
CA GLU A 966 25.68 26.52 22.92
C GLU A 966 25.79 27.93 22.28
N ALA A 967 26.00 28.05 20.96
CA ALA A 967 25.99 29.34 20.27
C ALA A 967 24.61 30.03 20.25
N LEU A 968 23.50 29.31 20.50
CA LEU A 968 22.18 29.92 20.76
C LEU A 968 22.13 30.75 22.05
N VAL A 969 23.14 30.63 22.92
CA VAL A 969 23.22 31.27 24.24
C VAL A 969 24.40 32.24 24.33
N VAL A 970 25.55 31.90 23.75
CA VAL A 970 26.79 32.69 23.82
C VAL A 970 26.68 34.06 23.14
N SER A 971 25.80 34.20 22.14
CA SER A 971 25.56 35.44 21.38
C SER A 971 25.15 36.63 22.27
N ALA A 972 24.55 36.38 23.45
CA ALA A 972 24.21 37.41 24.43
C ALA A 972 25.42 37.95 25.23
N GLN A 973 26.56 37.26 25.26
CA GLN A 973 27.66 37.53 26.22
C GLN A 973 29.01 37.94 25.62
N LYS A 974 29.27 37.71 24.32
CA LYS A 974 30.64 37.85 23.75
C LYS A 974 30.82 38.82 22.58
N LEU A 975 29.85 39.68 22.27
CA LEU A 975 29.95 40.64 21.16
C LEU A 975 30.85 41.86 21.46
N HIS A 976 32.17 41.62 21.48
CA HIS A 976 33.24 42.62 21.33
C HIS A 976 33.31 43.16 19.87
N VAL A 977 32.16 43.51 19.31
CA VAL A 977 32.00 44.05 17.95
C VAL A 977 31.55 45.52 18.06
N SER A 978 31.65 46.27 16.95
CA SER A 978 31.44 47.72 16.91
C SER A 978 30.06 48.19 17.43
N GLU A 979 29.96 49.47 17.76
CA GLU A 979 28.70 50.19 18.11
C GLU A 979 27.50 49.81 17.24
N ALA A 980 27.72 49.64 15.92
CA ALA A 980 26.68 49.25 14.97
C ALA A 980 26.19 47.81 15.18
N ALA A 981 27.07 46.88 15.55
CA ALA A 981 26.69 45.51 15.89
C ALA A 981 25.96 45.46 17.25
N LYS A 982 26.41 46.22 18.26
CA LYS A 982 25.70 46.32 19.56
C LYS A 982 24.25 46.81 19.43
N LYS A 983 23.94 47.62 18.42
CA LYS A 983 22.56 48.07 18.13
C LYS A 983 21.70 47.00 17.43
N ARG A 984 22.31 45.99 16.79
CA ARG A 984 21.63 44.81 16.19
C ARG A 984 21.60 43.58 17.12
N ALA A 985 22.51 43.50 18.08
CA ALA A 985 22.65 42.44 19.08
C ALA A 985 21.49 42.36 20.12
N LYS A 986 20.28 42.77 19.75
CA LYS A 986 19.09 42.76 20.62
C LYS A 986 18.27 41.48 20.52
N VAL A 987 18.52 40.65 19.52
CA VAL A 987 17.69 39.48 19.20
C VAL A 987 18.25 38.23 19.87
N ASN A 988 17.65 37.84 20.99
CA ASN A 988 18.02 36.64 21.75
C ASN A 988 17.44 35.39 21.07
N PRO A 989 18.28 34.40 20.64
CA PRO A 989 17.78 33.23 19.92
C PRO A 989 16.75 32.41 20.71
N VAL A 990 16.90 32.33 22.03
CA VAL A 990 15.98 31.60 22.91
C VAL A 990 14.62 32.31 22.99
N GLU A 991 14.60 33.64 23.06
CA GLU A 991 13.36 34.42 23.08
C GLU A 991 12.57 34.29 21.78
N GLU A 992 13.22 34.39 20.61
CA GLU A 992 12.49 34.26 19.35
C GLU A 992 12.04 32.82 19.08
N LEU A 993 12.76 31.80 19.58
CA LEU A 993 12.28 30.42 19.57
C LEU A 993 11.01 30.26 20.42
N ILE A 994 10.97 30.84 21.62
CA ILE A 994 9.77 30.82 22.48
C ILE A 994 8.62 31.60 21.83
N GLN A 995 8.90 32.76 21.22
CA GLN A 995 7.88 33.54 20.51
C GLN A 995 7.39 32.86 19.21
N ALA A 996 8.20 31.97 18.59
CA ALA A 996 7.80 31.18 17.43
C ALA A 996 6.85 30.00 17.74
N LEU A 997 6.64 29.67 19.02
CA LEU A 997 5.60 28.74 19.47
C LEU A 997 4.16 29.31 19.39
N ILE A 998 3.99 30.56 18.96
CA ILE A 998 2.68 31.17 18.70
C ILE A 998 1.86 30.37 17.67
N ASP A 999 0.56 30.24 17.91
CA ASP A 999 -0.37 29.66 16.93
C ASP A 999 -0.57 30.60 15.72
N PHE A 1000 -0.62 30.00 14.53
CA PHE A 1000 -1.09 30.64 13.30
C PHE A 1000 -2.37 29.89 12.85
N PRO A 1001 -3.59 30.31 13.24
CA PRO A 1001 -4.82 29.55 13.01
C PRO A 1001 -5.13 29.17 11.55
N GLN A 1002 -4.43 29.77 10.58
CA GLN A 1002 -4.52 29.49 9.15
C GLN A 1002 -3.56 28.38 8.66
N ASP A 1003 -2.49 28.06 9.40
CA ASP A 1003 -1.52 26.98 9.14
C ASP A 1003 -2.06 25.67 9.75
N GLY A 1004 -2.21 24.62 8.94
CA GLY A 1004 -2.88 23.39 9.37
C GLY A 1004 -2.26 22.78 10.64
N PRO A 1005 -3.04 22.33 11.65
CA PRO A 1005 -2.51 22.05 13.00
C PRO A 1005 -1.40 21.00 13.02
N GLN A 1006 -1.41 20.01 12.12
CA GLN A 1006 -0.34 18.99 12.01
C GLN A 1006 1.00 19.58 11.55
N SER A 1007 0.96 20.58 10.65
CA SER A 1007 2.12 21.36 10.19
C SER A 1007 2.72 22.17 11.34
N GLN A 1008 1.85 22.79 12.15
CA GLN A 1008 2.23 23.57 13.32
C GLN A 1008 2.81 22.70 14.43
N VAL A 1009 2.10 21.65 14.86
CA VAL A 1009 2.53 20.71 15.90
C VAL A 1009 3.88 20.06 15.58
N HIS A 1010 4.12 19.67 14.33
CA HIS A 1010 5.43 19.17 13.91
C HIS A 1010 6.54 20.24 14.07
N THR A 1011 6.22 21.50 13.79
CA THR A 1011 7.16 22.62 13.94
C THR A 1011 7.40 22.98 15.41
N PHE A 1012 6.35 23.01 16.23
CA PHE A 1012 6.43 23.18 17.68
C PHE A 1012 7.27 22.08 18.35
N GLY A 1013 7.09 20.82 17.94
CA GLY A 1013 7.89 19.69 18.43
C GLY A 1013 9.39 19.81 18.12
N ARG A 1014 9.78 20.51 17.05
CA ARG A 1014 11.18 20.82 16.74
C ARG A 1014 11.71 21.99 17.59
N ILE A 1015 10.92 23.05 17.77
CA ILE A 1015 11.26 24.19 18.64
C ILE A 1015 11.47 23.72 20.08
N LEU A 1016 10.53 22.98 20.65
CA LEU A 1016 10.61 22.47 22.03
C LEU A 1016 11.81 21.54 22.22
N ARG A 1017 12.08 20.64 21.27
CA ARG A 1017 13.26 19.78 21.27
C ARG A 1017 14.57 20.59 21.25
N LEU A 1018 14.62 21.69 20.52
CA LEU A 1018 15.78 22.58 20.49
C LEU A 1018 15.94 23.34 21.82
N LEU A 1019 14.87 23.86 22.40
CA LEU A 1019 14.88 24.51 23.73
C LEU A 1019 15.32 23.52 24.83
N VAL A 1020 14.85 22.28 24.79
CA VAL A 1020 15.32 21.17 25.67
C VAL A 1020 16.82 20.92 25.49
N LYS A 1021 17.32 20.78 24.25
CA LYS A 1021 18.76 20.64 23.98
C LYS A 1021 19.58 21.78 24.58
N VAL A 1022 19.11 23.03 24.45
CA VAL A 1022 19.79 24.20 25.03
C VAL A 1022 19.79 24.13 26.56
N GLY A 1023 18.66 23.81 27.20
CA GLY A 1023 18.58 23.72 28.65
C GLY A 1023 19.42 22.58 29.25
N GLU A 1024 19.52 21.45 28.55
CA GLU A 1024 20.35 20.30 28.94
C GLU A 1024 21.86 20.55 28.75
N ARG A 1025 22.24 21.40 27.78
CA ARG A 1025 23.66 21.71 27.47
C ARG A 1025 24.18 22.95 28.20
N CYS A 1026 23.35 23.97 28.35
CA CYS A 1026 23.74 25.29 28.88
C CYS A 1026 23.19 25.56 30.29
N GLY A 1027 22.28 24.71 30.78
CA GLY A 1027 21.54 24.89 32.04
C GLY A 1027 20.23 25.65 31.85
N ALA A 1028 19.12 25.06 32.31
CA ALA A 1028 17.77 25.59 32.06
C ALA A 1028 17.49 26.95 32.72
N ALA A 1029 18.29 27.36 33.71
CA ALA A 1029 18.19 28.69 34.34
C ALA A 1029 18.29 29.83 33.31
N LEU A 1030 19.05 29.63 32.22
CA LEU A 1030 19.20 30.59 31.13
C LEU A 1030 17.93 30.74 30.27
N LEU A 1031 16.96 29.83 30.41
CA LEU A 1031 15.68 29.83 29.70
C LEU A 1031 14.56 30.50 30.51
N LEU A 1032 14.70 30.60 31.83
CA LEU A 1032 13.67 31.18 32.72
C LEU A 1032 13.34 32.64 32.40
N SER A 1033 14.36 33.46 32.12
CA SER A 1033 14.16 34.87 31.76
C SER A 1033 13.50 35.02 30.37
N PRO A 1034 14.00 34.38 29.29
CA PRO A 1034 13.29 34.30 28.00
C PRO A 1034 11.83 33.82 28.10
N MET A 1035 11.56 32.79 28.91
CA MET A 1035 10.20 32.28 29.13
C MET A 1035 9.27 33.33 29.71
N VAL A 1036 9.72 34.16 30.66
CA VAL A 1036 8.89 35.24 31.20
C VAL A 1036 8.85 36.47 30.28
N ALA A 1037 9.92 36.74 29.54
CA ALA A 1037 10.01 37.89 28.62
C ALA A 1037 9.09 37.80 27.41
N ARG A 1038 8.79 36.58 26.92
CA ARG A 1038 7.96 36.34 25.72
C ARG A 1038 6.63 35.61 26.00
N ASN A 1039 6.14 35.68 27.24
CA ASN A 1039 4.93 34.98 27.69
C ASN A 1039 4.95 33.48 27.32
N GLY A 1040 6.07 32.82 27.55
CA GLY A 1040 6.34 31.43 27.17
C GLY A 1040 5.37 30.40 27.75
N THR A 1041 4.70 30.73 28.86
CA THR A 1041 3.61 29.92 29.42
C THR A 1041 2.38 29.94 28.51
N GLU A 1042 1.94 31.14 28.07
CA GLU A 1042 0.88 31.28 27.06
C GLU A 1042 1.28 30.64 25.73
N ARG A 1043 2.56 30.73 25.35
CA ARG A 1043 3.08 30.07 24.14
C ARG A 1043 3.09 28.54 24.23
N ILE A 1044 3.26 27.95 25.42
CA ILE A 1044 3.04 26.51 25.60
C ILE A 1044 1.54 26.19 25.58
N LEU A 1045 0.69 27.08 26.10
CA LEU A 1045 -0.76 26.94 26.03
C LEU A 1045 -1.29 27.00 24.58
N ASP A 1046 -0.76 27.87 23.73
CA ASP A 1046 -0.98 27.89 22.27
C ASP A 1046 -0.69 26.51 21.65
N VAL A 1047 0.46 25.90 21.97
CA VAL A 1047 0.82 24.56 21.49
C VAL A 1047 -0.14 23.50 22.04
N LEU A 1048 -0.51 23.56 23.33
CA LEU A 1048 -1.45 22.62 23.96
C LEU A 1048 -2.85 22.70 23.35
N ARG A 1049 -3.35 23.91 23.04
CA ARG A 1049 -4.58 24.14 22.29
C ARG A 1049 -4.49 23.54 20.88
N CYS A 1050 -3.40 23.79 20.16
CA CYS A 1050 -3.15 23.23 18.81
C CYS A 1050 -3.06 21.69 18.83
N LEU A 1051 -2.48 21.10 19.88
CA LEU A 1051 -2.42 19.65 20.10
C LEU A 1051 -3.79 19.02 20.34
N ALA A 1052 -4.71 19.73 21.01
CA ALA A 1052 -6.06 19.24 21.24
C ALA A 1052 -6.88 19.11 19.94
N LEU A 1053 -6.56 19.91 18.90
CA LEU A 1053 -7.18 19.86 17.57
C LEU A 1053 -6.76 18.63 16.74
N LEU A 1054 -5.67 17.93 17.10
CA LEU A 1054 -5.24 16.73 16.39
C LEU A 1054 -5.97 15.47 16.89
N PRO A 1055 -6.21 14.48 16.01
CA PRO A 1055 -6.71 13.16 16.40
C PRO A 1055 -5.90 12.53 17.55
N GLN A 1056 -6.58 11.74 18.39
CA GLN A 1056 -5.95 11.13 19.57
C GLN A 1056 -4.96 10.00 19.24
N ASP A 1057 -4.94 9.55 17.99
CA ASP A 1057 -4.02 8.56 17.41
C ASP A 1057 -2.83 9.19 16.66
N ASP A 1058 -2.83 10.51 16.40
CA ASP A 1058 -1.73 11.18 15.70
C ASP A 1058 -0.43 11.10 16.53
N LEU A 1059 0.58 10.43 15.99
CA LEU A 1059 1.85 10.21 16.67
C LEU A 1059 2.66 11.49 16.91
N GLN A 1060 2.49 12.54 16.09
CA GLN A 1060 3.14 13.83 16.27
C GLN A 1060 2.52 14.62 17.43
N ARG A 1061 1.20 14.47 17.68
CA ARG A 1061 0.53 15.03 18.87
C ARG A 1061 1.30 14.61 20.13
N TRP A 1062 1.52 13.31 20.30
CA TRP A 1062 2.15 12.77 21.49
C TRP A 1062 3.67 12.95 21.53
N LYS A 1063 4.37 12.91 20.39
CA LYS A 1063 5.80 13.26 20.31
C LYS A 1063 6.05 14.72 20.71
N THR A 1064 5.18 15.66 20.34
CA THR A 1064 5.27 17.06 20.77
C THR A 1064 4.86 17.24 22.24
N HIS A 1065 3.81 16.54 22.70
CA HIS A 1065 3.41 16.52 24.11
C HIS A 1065 4.52 16.02 25.05
N LEU A 1066 5.29 15.01 24.63
CA LEU A 1066 6.48 14.53 25.34
C LEU A 1066 7.57 15.61 25.43
N HIS A 1067 7.80 16.37 24.36
CA HIS A 1067 8.76 17.50 24.37
C HIS A 1067 8.29 18.66 25.27
N ILE A 1068 6.98 18.93 25.38
CA ILE A 1068 6.42 19.90 26.35
C ILE A 1068 6.74 19.47 27.79
N ASN A 1069 6.45 18.22 28.14
CA ASN A 1069 6.63 17.72 29.50
C ASN A 1069 8.12 17.73 29.90
N ARG A 1070 9.01 17.23 29.02
CA ARG A 1070 10.47 17.31 29.24
C ARG A 1070 10.97 18.76 29.35
N PHE A 1071 10.39 19.70 28.61
CA PHE A 1071 10.78 21.11 28.67
C PHE A 1071 10.35 21.78 29.99
N LEU A 1072 9.11 21.58 30.42
CA LEU A 1072 8.60 22.14 31.67
C LEU A 1072 9.29 21.51 32.90
N ASP A 1073 9.49 20.19 32.91
CA ASP A 1073 10.17 19.49 34.01
C ASP A 1073 11.62 20.01 34.20
N LEU A 1074 12.34 20.19 33.07
CA LEU A 1074 13.68 20.79 33.03
C LEU A 1074 13.71 22.24 33.57
N LEU A 1075 12.67 23.05 33.30
CA LEU A 1075 12.53 24.41 33.85
C LEU A 1075 12.17 24.41 35.35
N LEU A 1076 11.35 23.47 35.81
CA LEU A 1076 10.80 23.44 37.18
C LEU A 1076 11.69 22.72 38.20
N HIS A 1077 12.55 21.78 37.77
CA HIS A 1077 13.46 21.05 38.68
C HIS A 1077 14.92 21.55 38.66
N THR A 1078 15.27 22.46 37.73
CA THR A 1078 16.56 23.16 37.78
C THR A 1078 16.61 24.07 39.00
N LYS A 1079 17.53 23.82 39.95
CA LYS A 1079 17.73 24.71 41.10
C LYS A 1079 18.33 26.05 40.63
N PRO A 1080 17.65 27.19 40.80
CA PRO A 1080 18.20 28.48 40.44
C PRO A 1080 19.26 28.89 41.48
N ASN A 1081 20.38 29.45 41.01
CA ASN A 1081 21.48 29.88 41.87
C ASN A 1081 21.24 31.27 42.51
N ASP A 1082 20.13 31.92 42.17
CA ASP A 1082 19.81 33.29 42.58
C ASP A 1082 18.29 33.48 42.83
N PRO A 1083 17.89 34.51 43.60
CA PRO A 1083 16.47 34.74 43.93
C PRO A 1083 15.57 35.15 42.75
N LEU A 1084 16.13 35.72 41.67
CA LEU A 1084 15.35 36.09 40.50
C LEU A 1084 14.97 34.84 39.70
N GLY A 1085 15.90 33.90 39.50
CA GLY A 1085 15.62 32.58 38.94
C GLY A 1085 14.51 31.85 39.71
N ALA A 1086 14.53 31.90 41.05
CA ALA A 1086 13.48 31.34 41.89
C ALA A 1086 12.10 32.01 41.69
N ALA A 1087 12.07 33.34 41.57
CA ALA A 1087 10.83 34.08 41.30
C ALA A 1087 10.26 33.79 39.89
N LEU A 1088 11.13 33.69 38.88
CA LEU A 1088 10.74 33.35 37.50
C LEU A 1088 10.22 31.91 37.40
N GLN A 1089 10.91 30.96 38.02
CA GLN A 1089 10.49 29.56 38.12
C GLN A 1089 9.15 29.43 38.84
N LYS A 1090 8.96 30.14 39.96
CA LYS A 1090 7.69 30.19 40.68
C LYS A 1090 6.55 30.72 39.78
N LYS A 1091 6.79 31.77 38.98
CA LYS A 1091 5.76 32.29 38.05
C LYS A 1091 5.36 31.25 36.99
N ILE A 1092 6.29 30.41 36.54
CA ILE A 1092 5.99 29.30 35.60
C ILE A 1092 5.18 28.22 36.33
N ASP A 1093 5.57 27.82 37.54
CA ASP A 1093 4.84 26.88 38.39
C ASP A 1093 3.38 27.33 38.66
N GLU A 1094 3.18 28.60 39.00
CA GLU A 1094 1.84 29.20 39.18
C GLU A 1094 1.00 29.14 37.90
N ALA A 1095 1.56 29.49 36.73
CA ALA A 1095 0.86 29.42 35.45
C ALA A 1095 0.53 27.98 35.01
N THR A 1096 1.40 27.00 35.28
CA THR A 1096 1.11 25.58 34.96
C THR A 1096 -0.06 24.99 35.76
N LYS A 1097 -0.48 25.65 36.85
CA LYS A 1097 -1.60 25.26 37.72
C LYS A 1097 -2.93 25.92 37.33
N GLU A 1098 -2.96 26.74 36.28
CA GLU A 1098 -4.19 27.28 35.73
C GLU A 1098 -5.04 26.15 35.11
N ASP A 1099 -6.36 26.20 35.28
CA ASP A 1099 -7.28 25.07 35.04
C ASP A 1099 -7.27 24.60 33.57
N GLU A 1100 -7.19 25.52 32.60
CA GLU A 1100 -7.05 25.18 31.17
C GLU A 1100 -5.71 24.50 30.89
N PHE A 1101 -4.61 25.04 31.42
CA PHE A 1101 -3.26 24.50 31.22
C PHE A 1101 -3.13 23.10 31.81
N CYS A 1102 -3.62 22.90 33.03
CA CYS A 1102 -3.74 21.59 33.67
C CYS A 1102 -4.55 20.62 32.83
N GLN A 1103 -5.76 21.00 32.38
CA GLN A 1103 -6.64 20.12 31.61
C GLN A 1103 -6.02 19.69 30.28
N LEU A 1104 -5.36 20.61 29.55
CA LEU A 1104 -4.76 20.29 28.25
C LEU A 1104 -3.46 19.49 28.38
N LEU A 1105 -2.63 19.72 29.41
CA LEU A 1105 -1.40 18.96 29.66
C LEU A 1105 -1.66 17.57 30.27
N LEU A 1106 -2.77 17.41 30.98
CA LEU A 1106 -3.25 16.12 31.49
C LEU A 1106 -4.15 15.39 30.50
N LEU A 1107 -4.41 15.94 29.31
CA LEU A 1107 -5.28 15.36 28.29
C LEU A 1107 -4.68 14.08 27.68
N ARG A 1108 -4.97 12.94 28.29
CA ARG A 1108 -4.67 11.60 27.78
C ARG A 1108 -5.67 11.20 26.68
N PRO A 1109 -5.33 10.26 25.77
CA PRO A 1109 -6.33 9.70 24.87
C PRO A 1109 -7.38 8.93 25.68
N PHE A 1110 -8.65 8.97 25.28
CA PHE A 1110 -9.71 8.21 25.93
C PHE A 1110 -9.34 6.72 25.94
N ILE A 1111 -9.37 6.09 27.12
CA ILE A 1111 -8.75 4.77 27.32
C ILE A 1111 -9.76 3.63 27.09
N GLU A 1112 -11.05 3.93 27.13
CA GLU A 1112 -12.12 2.97 26.94
C GLU A 1112 -12.21 2.55 25.46
N VAL A 1113 -12.09 1.23 25.22
CA VAL A 1113 -12.25 0.54 23.92
C VAL A 1113 -11.18 0.82 22.86
N SER A 1114 -9.97 0.27 23.05
CA SER A 1114 -9.35 -0.67 22.08
C SER A 1114 -7.92 -1.11 22.47
N ASN A 1115 -7.61 -2.39 22.23
CA ASN A 1115 -6.26 -2.96 22.42
C ASN A 1115 -5.29 -2.63 21.26
N GLN A 1116 -5.51 -1.53 20.53
CA GLN A 1116 -4.86 -1.26 19.23
C GLN A 1116 -3.86 -0.08 19.21
N LYS A 1117 -3.61 0.59 20.34
CA LYS A 1117 -2.60 1.68 20.42
C LYS A 1117 -1.25 1.25 19.85
N SER A 1118 -0.55 2.14 19.14
CA SER A 1118 0.79 1.84 18.62
C SER A 1118 1.80 1.68 19.76
N TYR A 1119 2.82 0.85 19.58
CA TYR A 1119 3.85 0.64 20.61
C TYR A 1119 4.60 1.94 20.93
N ASP A 1120 4.92 2.72 19.88
CA ASP A 1120 5.42 4.09 19.99
C ASP A 1120 4.51 4.96 20.88
N LEU A 1121 3.18 4.95 20.68
CA LEU A 1121 2.25 5.72 21.50
C LEU A 1121 2.25 5.25 22.96
N SER A 1122 2.19 3.94 23.21
CA SER A 1122 2.22 3.42 24.59
C SER A 1122 3.52 3.75 25.31
N ARG A 1123 4.65 3.67 24.59
CA ARG A 1123 5.97 4.09 25.10
C ARG A 1123 6.02 5.58 25.38
N ILE A 1124 5.52 6.42 24.47
CA ILE A 1124 5.51 7.88 24.63
C ILE A 1124 4.63 8.31 25.80
N LEU A 1125 3.46 7.69 26.00
CA LEU A 1125 2.62 7.93 27.17
C LEU A 1125 3.33 7.50 28.45
N GLY A 1126 3.91 6.29 28.47
CA GLY A 1126 4.73 5.82 29.59
C GLY A 1126 6.01 6.63 29.83
N ASP A 1127 6.51 7.38 28.85
CA ASP A 1127 7.61 8.35 29.00
C ASP A 1127 7.10 9.72 29.47
N ILE A 1128 5.87 10.13 29.13
CA ILE A 1128 5.20 11.33 29.67
C ILE A 1128 4.88 11.14 31.16
N ASP A 1129 4.35 9.99 31.55
CA ASP A 1129 3.91 9.73 32.93
C ASP A 1129 5.07 9.52 33.94
N LYS A 1130 6.34 9.67 33.49
CA LYS A 1130 7.55 9.66 34.33
C LYS A 1130 7.98 11.04 34.83
N PHE A 1131 7.43 12.14 34.31
CA PHE A 1131 7.81 13.49 34.72
C PHE A 1131 7.12 13.88 36.04
N ASP A 1132 7.90 14.34 37.02
CA ASP A 1132 7.41 14.61 38.38
C ASP A 1132 6.38 15.76 38.40
N MET A 1133 6.46 16.68 37.44
CA MET A 1133 5.40 17.67 37.18
C MET A 1133 4.03 17.03 36.86
N VAL A 1134 3.99 15.96 36.05
CA VAL A 1134 2.73 15.30 35.65
C VAL A 1134 2.03 14.70 36.86
N THR A 1135 2.78 14.06 37.76
CA THR A 1135 2.28 13.53 39.04
C THR A 1135 1.68 14.67 39.88
N LYS A 1136 2.45 15.74 40.12
CA LYS A 1136 2.01 16.90 40.93
C LYS A 1136 0.75 17.58 40.39
N LEU A 1137 0.64 17.75 39.07
CA LEU A 1137 -0.54 18.36 38.46
C LEU A 1137 -1.75 17.40 38.47
N SER A 1138 -1.54 16.10 38.38
CA SER A 1138 -2.60 15.09 38.54
C SER A 1138 -3.19 15.11 39.95
N ASP A 1139 -2.35 15.16 40.98
CA ASP A 1139 -2.78 15.32 42.38
C ASP A 1139 -3.54 16.65 42.57
N HIS A 1140 -3.05 17.74 41.98
CA HIS A 1140 -3.72 19.04 42.04
C HIS A 1140 -5.11 19.01 41.37
N GLN A 1141 -5.24 18.35 40.21
CA GLN A 1141 -6.51 18.19 39.51
C GLN A 1141 -7.52 17.35 40.34
N ILE A 1142 -7.05 16.30 41.03
CA ILE A 1142 -7.89 15.51 41.95
C ILE A 1142 -8.38 16.36 43.13
N ILE A 1143 -7.52 17.21 43.71
CA ILE A 1143 -7.90 18.13 44.80
C ILE A 1143 -8.91 19.17 44.30
N MET A 1144 -8.66 19.78 43.14
CA MET A 1144 -9.54 20.77 42.52
C MET A 1144 -10.91 20.18 42.15
N LYS A 1145 -10.95 18.94 41.65
CA LYS A 1145 -12.20 18.21 41.37
C LYS A 1145 -13.00 17.97 42.65
N LYS A 1146 -12.39 17.43 43.71
CA LYS A 1146 -13.03 17.24 45.03
C LYS A 1146 -13.52 18.55 45.63
N SER A 1147 -12.79 19.66 45.43
CA SER A 1147 -13.21 21.00 45.87
C SER A 1147 -14.46 21.49 45.12
N LYS A 1148 -14.48 21.37 43.79
CA LYS A 1148 -15.65 21.68 42.94
C LYS A 1148 -16.86 20.82 43.29
N GLU A 1149 -16.66 19.51 43.52
CA GLU A 1149 -17.71 18.57 43.96
C GLU A 1149 -18.24 18.93 45.35
N SER A 1150 -17.37 19.25 46.31
CA SER A 1150 -17.80 19.69 47.65
C SER A 1150 -18.55 21.03 47.63
N ALA A 1151 -18.16 21.97 46.75
CA ALA A 1151 -18.88 23.22 46.55
C ALA A 1151 -20.27 22.97 45.94
N ALA A 1152 -20.37 22.11 44.93
CA ALA A 1152 -21.64 21.71 44.30
C ALA A 1152 -22.55 20.83 45.19
N LEU A 1153 -22.04 20.33 46.33
CA LEU A 1153 -22.81 19.64 47.37
C LEU A 1153 -23.17 20.53 48.56
N SER A 1154 -22.75 21.81 48.56
CA SER A 1154 -22.98 22.75 49.68
C SER A 1154 -23.69 24.06 49.28
N GLY A 1155 -24.08 24.20 48.01
CA GLY A 1155 -24.95 25.26 47.48
C GLY A 1155 -26.17 24.67 46.77
#